data_AF-A0A6L3F567-F1
#
_entry.id   AF-A0A6L3F567-F1
#
_cell.length_a   1.000
_cell.length_b   1.000
_cell.length_c   1.000
_cell.angle_alpha   90.00
_cell.angle_beta   90.00
_cell.angle_gamma   90.00
#
_symmetry.space_group_name_H-M   'P 1'
#
loop_
_entity.id
_entity.type
_entity.pdbx_description
1 polymer ?
#
loop_
_entity_poly.entity_id
_entity_poly.type
_entity_poly.pdbx_seq_one_letter_code
_entity_poly.pdbx_strand_id
1 'polypeptide(L)'
;MRKIPLLCVLIGLLMVVGCAQEDEGVSEVVEVETAVTTPTPTQTPIPATSTPSLTDTPLQMPTETPTSTETIVPSSTPLPTPTPLPSVPLADGSYKLAEYDLENFIHLIEQCNNNIEHRHEDCNEGTSSLNYDRILDNDFKRFFTDGFPEAITFVEEYPFQSNEYFFYVPQVLQTILLQGLIDYINEYEIIISPDVNIPDLYFSPLPVDFGSEHNHKWVIHVSFSRYNLSGWLLLGEDEDGTYHLLDFLMIDPFYSGSANIEYDFTGDGFSEMMTIGTRSVTGKHFTSIDILLLQNEQFQLLKGISFGYFYANGFVDHEIIDANQNGRPEIHVHWKHSRRFECFWEQTDVYEWDGAEFQKTTTGGEAPETAVCNVAQGINGRANVRDEVEFSLNVRTSILETALQELTMENAPSIDYLALVHVHLAMMYAGQGEDEKAIELLANIQEFPSVGNQYVQFVNESWQANLVSPVQFCNFINGGGENGLSTLLGTEIEQDLYYIGYPIYQEFDPEKICPLDDLIANRLNTFTLDAKKTPVEAFADIDLPFVPMLTGNFDEDSQIEWLGYLDLNEPKIILADASDNEWTLNSIYNVHSSDLVDFQTYQTDFNSDGQTELVLSLELINYPDNIFYYVLLIEKTEAGFERTGGLSLKETPVLDSIQLDDFQMQHYQTSIWTLLKDEYGIEDDLRTFVNELAQRVIDQERPLSTLTDLETLLSRLPDDAEVEPLRHQLLFLRGYHYELSGEEETAVSHYTTLIQQAPDSPWSWLAWARLKPE
;
A
#
# COMPACT_ATOMS: atom_id res chain seq x y z
N MET A 1 -12.08 59.33 -22.76
CA MET A 1 -12.26 60.53 -21.89
C MET A 1 -12.03 60.04 -20.46
N ARG A 2 -11.33 60.68 -19.51
CA ARG A 2 -10.61 61.97 -19.40
C ARG A 2 -9.24 61.75 -18.69
N LYS A 3 -8.36 62.75 -18.79
CA LYS A 3 -6.94 62.81 -18.37
C LYS A 3 -6.70 62.84 -16.83
N ILE A 4 -5.67 62.13 -16.33
CA ILE A 4 -4.37 62.63 -15.76
C ILE A 4 -4.39 64.01 -15.01
N PRO A 5 -3.69 64.26 -13.87
CA PRO A 5 -2.34 63.76 -13.50
C PRO A 5 -1.98 63.43 -12.01
N LEU A 6 -0.86 62.70 -11.90
CA LEU A 6 0.29 62.84 -10.98
C LEU A 6 0.49 64.22 -10.29
N LEU A 7 0.88 64.25 -9.01
CA LEU A 7 1.52 65.43 -8.38
C LEU A 7 2.57 65.03 -7.32
N CYS A 8 3.83 65.39 -7.56
CA CYS A 8 4.90 65.31 -6.55
C CYS A 8 4.89 66.56 -5.65
N VAL A 9 5.14 66.40 -4.35
CA VAL A 9 5.67 67.49 -3.49
C VAL A 9 6.82 66.96 -2.65
N LEU A 10 7.98 67.59 -2.83
CA LEU A 10 9.19 67.45 -2.03
C LEU A 10 9.53 68.85 -1.48
N ILE A 11 10.13 68.93 -0.27
CA ILE A 11 10.58 70.09 0.55
C ILE A 11 10.05 69.89 1.99
N GLY A 12 10.84 69.94 3.08
CA GLY A 12 12.31 69.99 3.17
C GLY A 12 12.83 70.43 4.56
N LEU A 13 14.10 70.10 4.83
CA LEU A 13 15.08 70.75 5.73
C LEU A 13 14.93 70.77 7.29
N LEU A 14 15.84 70.03 7.96
CA LEU A 14 16.87 70.47 8.94
C LEU A 14 16.59 71.54 10.02
N MET A 15 16.75 71.15 11.30
CA MET A 15 17.68 71.69 12.36
C MET A 15 17.68 70.67 13.54
N VAL A 16 18.75 70.12 14.15
CA VAL A 16 20.08 70.59 14.66
C VAL A 16 20.06 70.98 16.16
N VAL A 17 21.16 70.62 16.88
CA VAL A 17 21.52 70.81 18.32
C VAL A 17 21.02 69.71 19.29
N GLY A 18 21.84 69.07 20.15
CA GLY A 18 23.32 69.05 20.25
C GLY A 18 23.88 68.69 21.66
N CYS A 19 25.16 68.29 21.72
CA CYS A 19 26.06 68.21 22.92
C CYS A 19 25.70 67.17 24.02
N ALA A 20 26.61 66.62 24.87
CA ALA A 20 28.08 66.40 24.93
C ALA A 20 28.34 65.40 26.12
N GLN A 21 29.53 64.97 26.58
CA GLN A 21 30.95 65.29 26.33
C GLN A 21 31.86 64.05 26.59
N GLU A 22 33.19 64.24 26.62
CA GLU A 22 34.32 63.31 26.82
C GLU A 22 34.61 62.85 28.28
N ASP A 23 35.36 61.75 28.43
CA ASP A 23 36.68 61.66 29.12
C ASP A 23 37.14 60.18 29.06
N GLU A 24 38.19 59.80 28.32
CA GLU A 24 39.64 59.82 28.64
C GLU A 24 40.10 58.93 29.83
N GLY A 25 41.05 58.01 29.54
CA GLY A 25 41.69 57.12 30.51
C GLY A 25 42.78 56.25 29.87
N VAL A 26 44.05 56.65 30.03
CA VAL A 26 45.23 56.13 29.30
C VAL A 26 46.05 55.11 30.10
N SER A 27 46.59 54.08 29.44
CA SER A 27 47.93 53.43 29.65
C SER A 27 47.96 52.05 28.94
N GLU A 28 49.07 51.50 28.43
CA GLU A 28 50.43 51.97 28.12
C GLU A 28 51.06 50.98 27.09
N VAL A 29 52.16 51.33 26.44
CA VAL A 29 52.79 50.56 25.33
C VAL A 29 54.03 49.78 25.82
N VAL A 30 54.36 48.63 25.21
CA VAL A 30 55.71 48.20 24.69
C VAL A 30 55.85 46.66 24.56
N GLU A 31 56.22 46.23 23.34
CA GLU A 31 57.01 45.05 22.87
C GLU A 31 56.97 43.70 23.63
N VAL A 32 56.96 42.53 22.96
CA VAL A 32 58.04 42.01 22.09
C VAL A 32 57.50 40.93 21.12
N GLU A 33 57.96 40.94 19.87
CA GLU A 33 57.78 39.82 18.93
C GLU A 33 58.63 38.60 19.31
N THR A 34 58.10 37.39 19.17
CA THR A 34 58.94 36.21 18.89
C THR A 34 58.18 35.22 18.00
N ALA A 35 58.56 35.14 16.73
CA ALA A 35 57.92 34.25 15.77
C ALA A 35 58.21 32.77 16.08
N VAL A 36 57.17 31.94 16.12
CA VAL A 36 57.28 30.47 16.12
C VAL A 36 56.78 29.96 14.77
N THR A 37 57.70 29.43 13.96
CA THR A 37 57.39 28.84 12.65
C THR A 37 56.87 27.41 12.84
N THR A 38 55.59 27.20 12.55
CA THR A 38 54.99 25.85 12.47
C THR A 38 55.38 25.19 11.14
N PRO A 39 55.84 23.92 11.13
CA PRO A 39 56.31 23.28 9.90
C PRO A 39 55.16 22.86 8.97
N THR A 40 55.36 23.09 7.67
CA THR A 40 54.47 22.64 6.59
C THR A 40 54.40 21.10 6.52
N PRO A 41 53.20 20.49 6.36
CA PRO A 41 53.10 19.05 6.14
C PRO A 41 53.73 18.64 4.80
N THR A 42 54.48 17.55 4.83
CA THR A 42 55.14 16.97 3.64
C THR A 42 54.12 16.16 2.85
N GLN A 43 53.95 16.48 1.56
CA GLN A 43 53.13 15.66 0.66
C GLN A 43 53.88 14.41 0.20
N THR A 44 53.25 13.24 0.37
CA THR A 44 53.72 11.97 -0.19
C THR A 44 53.43 11.92 -1.70
N PRO A 45 54.41 11.59 -2.57
CA PRO A 45 54.22 11.61 -4.01
C PRO A 45 53.38 10.42 -4.51
N ILE A 46 52.35 10.71 -5.29
CA ILE A 46 51.55 9.71 -6.03
C ILE A 46 52.28 9.35 -7.33
N PRO A 47 52.34 8.07 -7.77
CA PRO A 47 53.00 7.69 -9.01
C PRO A 47 52.25 8.21 -10.24
N ALA A 48 52.97 8.80 -11.19
CA ALA A 48 52.39 9.28 -12.45
C ALA A 48 52.04 8.12 -13.39
N THR A 49 50.74 7.88 -13.63
CA THR A 49 50.27 6.98 -14.69
C THR A 49 50.33 7.72 -16.03
N SER A 50 51.09 7.20 -16.99
CA SER A 50 51.28 7.85 -18.30
C SER A 50 50.10 7.57 -19.24
N THR A 51 49.20 8.54 -19.41
CA THR A 51 48.16 8.51 -20.43
C THR A 51 48.78 8.55 -21.83
N PRO A 52 48.54 7.57 -22.72
CA PRO A 52 49.05 7.63 -24.09
C PRO A 52 48.26 8.66 -24.91
N SER A 53 48.99 9.57 -25.55
CA SER A 53 48.40 10.52 -26.50
C SER A 53 47.96 9.77 -27.77
N LEU A 54 46.66 9.72 -28.03
CA LEU A 54 46.14 9.21 -29.30
C LEU A 54 46.37 10.23 -30.42
N THR A 55 46.92 9.76 -31.52
CA THR A 55 47.17 10.56 -32.72
C THR A 55 45.93 10.53 -33.60
N ASP A 56 45.41 11.71 -33.96
CA ASP A 56 44.28 11.86 -34.89
C ASP A 56 44.59 11.16 -36.22
N THR A 57 43.98 10.00 -36.42
CA THR A 57 43.98 9.28 -37.69
C THR A 57 42.61 9.50 -38.34
N PRO A 58 42.52 10.16 -39.49
CA PRO A 58 41.23 10.46 -40.10
C PRO A 58 40.56 9.16 -40.59
N LEU A 59 39.53 8.70 -39.89
CA LEU A 59 38.69 7.61 -40.38
C LEU A 59 37.96 8.06 -41.65
N GLN A 60 38.12 7.30 -42.72
CA GLN A 60 37.27 7.41 -43.88
C GLN A 60 35.86 6.89 -43.54
N MET A 61 34.83 7.65 -43.90
CA MET A 61 33.45 7.17 -43.91
C MET A 61 33.33 5.92 -44.79
N PRO A 62 32.84 4.78 -44.27
CA PRO A 62 32.36 3.70 -45.11
C PRO A 62 31.03 4.16 -45.73
N THR A 63 31.07 4.57 -47.00
CA THR A 63 29.84 4.72 -47.80
C THR A 63 29.46 3.35 -48.32
N GLU A 64 28.62 2.63 -47.57
CA GLU A 64 27.52 1.81 -48.10
C GLU A 64 26.68 1.30 -46.93
N THR A 65 25.45 1.81 -46.83
CA THR A 65 24.44 1.28 -45.89
C THR A 65 24.14 -0.17 -46.28
N PRO A 66 24.35 -1.17 -45.40
CA PRO A 66 23.84 -2.50 -45.68
C PRO A 66 22.33 -2.39 -45.79
N THR A 67 21.79 -2.76 -46.96
CA THR A 67 20.33 -2.86 -47.11
C THR A 67 19.86 -3.86 -46.08
N SER A 68 18.95 -3.43 -45.19
CA SER A 68 18.29 -4.34 -44.26
C SER A 68 17.66 -5.46 -45.08
N THR A 69 18.18 -6.67 -44.96
CA THR A 69 17.33 -7.84 -45.15
C THR A 69 16.20 -7.67 -44.15
N GLU A 70 14.96 -7.70 -44.61
CA GLU A 70 13.81 -7.80 -43.70
C GLU A 70 14.02 -9.07 -42.88
N THR A 71 14.47 -8.91 -41.63
CA THR A 71 14.23 -9.94 -40.64
C THR A 71 12.73 -10.03 -40.57
N ILE A 72 12.18 -11.18 -40.97
CA ILE A 72 10.78 -11.48 -40.77
C ILE A 72 10.61 -11.48 -39.25
N VAL A 73 10.21 -10.33 -38.71
CA VAL A 73 9.59 -10.26 -37.40
C VAL A 73 8.47 -11.30 -37.51
N PRO A 74 8.46 -12.36 -36.68
CA PRO A 74 7.31 -13.25 -36.68
C PRO A 74 6.12 -12.33 -36.45
N SER A 75 5.21 -12.28 -37.43
CA SER A 75 3.97 -11.51 -37.30
C SER A 75 3.45 -11.83 -35.92
N SER A 76 3.22 -10.81 -35.09
CA SER A 76 2.59 -11.04 -33.80
C SER A 76 1.38 -11.91 -34.09
N THR A 77 1.43 -13.16 -33.61
CA THR A 77 0.28 -14.03 -33.66
C THR A 77 -0.79 -13.22 -32.95
N PRO A 78 -1.88 -12.82 -33.62
CA PRO A 78 -2.88 -12.02 -32.96
C PRO A 78 -3.25 -12.77 -31.69
N LEU A 79 -3.19 -12.07 -30.55
CA LEU A 79 -3.51 -12.63 -29.24
C LEU A 79 -4.79 -13.47 -29.43
N PRO A 80 -4.79 -14.77 -29.09
CA PRO A 80 -5.93 -15.62 -29.36
C PRO A 80 -7.15 -14.93 -28.76
N THR A 81 -8.03 -14.43 -29.64
CA THR A 81 -9.25 -13.76 -29.20
C THR A 81 -9.95 -14.77 -28.32
N PRO A 82 -10.29 -14.43 -27.05
CA PRO A 82 -10.80 -15.40 -26.09
C PRO A 82 -11.91 -16.17 -26.80
N THR A 83 -11.74 -17.50 -26.88
CA THR A 83 -12.63 -18.33 -27.69
C THR A 83 -14.03 -18.05 -27.19
N PRO A 84 -14.90 -17.39 -27.99
CA PRO A 84 -16.24 -17.08 -27.52
C PRO A 84 -16.89 -18.41 -27.16
N LEU A 85 -17.74 -18.41 -26.12
CA LEU A 85 -18.48 -19.59 -25.68
C LEU A 85 -18.90 -20.44 -26.88
N PRO A 86 -18.91 -21.78 -26.78
CA PRO A 86 -19.58 -22.61 -27.77
C PRO A 86 -20.98 -22.01 -27.99
N SER A 87 -21.17 -21.32 -29.12
CA SER A 87 -22.33 -20.46 -29.39
C SER A 87 -23.57 -21.26 -29.79
N VAL A 88 -23.55 -22.52 -29.35
CA VAL A 88 -24.65 -23.44 -29.24
C VAL A 88 -25.39 -23.03 -27.96
N PRO A 89 -26.50 -22.27 -28.03
CA PRO A 89 -27.42 -22.27 -26.90
C PRO A 89 -27.71 -23.74 -26.57
N LEU A 90 -27.66 -24.12 -25.29
CA LEU A 90 -27.97 -25.47 -24.81
C LEU A 90 -29.15 -26.00 -25.62
N ALA A 91 -28.87 -26.91 -26.55
CA ALA A 91 -29.90 -27.39 -27.46
C ALA A 91 -30.90 -28.21 -26.64
N ASP A 92 -32.08 -28.51 -27.18
CA ASP A 92 -33.05 -29.46 -26.58
C ASP A 92 -32.51 -30.92 -26.51
N GLY A 93 -31.19 -31.12 -26.62
CA GLY A 93 -30.52 -32.39 -26.35
C GLY A 93 -30.31 -32.60 -24.86
N SER A 94 -30.31 -33.87 -24.46
CA SER A 94 -29.93 -34.26 -23.11
C SER A 94 -28.41 -34.19 -22.93
N TYR A 95 -28.01 -33.82 -21.72
CA TYR A 95 -26.62 -33.74 -21.28
C TYR A 95 -26.40 -34.74 -20.15
N LYS A 96 -25.17 -35.20 -20.00
CA LYS A 96 -24.68 -36.01 -18.88
C LYS A 96 -23.37 -35.41 -18.38
N LEU A 97 -22.91 -35.84 -17.21
CA LEU A 97 -21.59 -35.44 -16.73
C LEU A 97 -20.50 -35.91 -17.72
N ALA A 98 -19.49 -35.07 -17.92
CA ALA A 98 -18.31 -35.42 -18.68
C ALA A 98 -17.60 -36.63 -18.05
N GLU A 99 -17.01 -37.48 -18.88
CA GLU A 99 -16.00 -38.41 -18.35
C GLU A 99 -14.71 -37.60 -18.30
N TYR A 100 -14.10 -37.50 -17.13
CA TYR A 100 -12.83 -36.81 -16.98
C TYR A 100 -11.75 -37.59 -17.74
N ASP A 101 -11.18 -36.95 -18.76
CA ASP A 101 -10.01 -37.41 -19.49
C ASP A 101 -8.94 -36.31 -19.51
N LEU A 102 -7.75 -36.67 -19.99
CA LEU A 102 -6.58 -35.79 -20.00
C LEU A 102 -6.82 -34.50 -20.80
N GLU A 103 -7.42 -34.63 -21.99
CA GLU A 103 -7.65 -33.51 -22.92
C GLU A 103 -8.63 -32.49 -22.32
N ASN A 104 -9.74 -32.96 -21.75
CA ASN A 104 -10.71 -32.10 -21.07
C ASN A 104 -10.13 -31.44 -19.82
N PHE A 105 -9.26 -32.12 -19.06
CA PHE A 105 -8.65 -31.56 -17.85
C PHE A 105 -7.59 -30.49 -18.16
N ILE A 106 -6.75 -30.70 -19.18
CA ILE A 106 -5.82 -29.67 -19.65
C ILE A 106 -6.60 -28.45 -20.15
N HIS A 107 -7.64 -28.66 -20.95
CA HIS A 107 -8.48 -27.58 -21.45
C HIS A 107 -9.16 -26.79 -20.32
N LEU A 108 -9.59 -27.47 -19.25
CA LEU A 108 -10.11 -26.83 -18.03
C LEU A 108 -9.11 -25.86 -17.40
N ILE A 109 -7.85 -26.28 -17.24
CA ILE A 109 -6.79 -25.43 -16.68
C ILE A 109 -6.49 -24.25 -17.61
N GLU A 110 -6.38 -24.47 -18.93
CA GLU A 110 -6.19 -23.41 -19.92
C GLU A 110 -7.33 -22.37 -19.89
N GLN A 111 -8.59 -22.82 -19.86
CA GLN A 111 -9.75 -21.93 -19.83
C GLN A 111 -9.82 -21.15 -18.52
N CYS A 112 -9.46 -21.74 -17.38
CA CYS A 112 -9.40 -20.98 -16.12
C CYS A 112 -8.32 -19.88 -16.19
N ASN A 113 -7.10 -20.22 -16.62
CA ASN A 113 -5.97 -19.28 -16.66
C ASN A 113 -6.24 -18.08 -17.59
N ASN A 114 -6.70 -18.32 -18.83
CA ASN A 114 -6.94 -17.25 -19.82
C ASN A 114 -8.07 -16.29 -19.41
N ASN A 115 -9.01 -16.71 -18.56
CA ASN A 115 -10.13 -15.88 -18.10
C ASN A 115 -9.82 -15.09 -16.82
N ILE A 116 -8.90 -15.57 -15.97
CA ILE A 116 -8.37 -14.81 -14.83
C ILE A 116 -7.61 -13.57 -15.34
N GLU A 117 -6.83 -13.72 -16.41
CA GLU A 117 -6.10 -12.65 -17.10
C GLU A 117 -7.02 -11.50 -17.57
N HIS A 118 -8.08 -11.81 -18.32
CA HIS A 118 -8.93 -10.81 -18.97
C HIS A 118 -9.91 -10.07 -18.04
N ARG A 119 -10.10 -10.52 -16.80
CA ARG A 119 -11.06 -9.91 -15.86
C ARG A 119 -10.47 -9.55 -14.51
N HIS A 120 -9.16 -9.42 -14.39
CA HIS A 120 -8.55 -8.88 -13.16
C HIS A 120 -9.01 -7.44 -12.82
N GLU A 121 -9.58 -6.71 -13.80
CA GLU A 121 -10.22 -5.40 -13.59
C GLU A 121 -11.63 -5.53 -12.95
N ASP A 122 -12.43 -6.54 -13.32
CA ASP A 122 -13.79 -6.79 -12.80
C ASP A 122 -13.84 -7.73 -11.58
N CYS A 123 -12.85 -8.61 -11.41
CA CYS A 123 -12.78 -9.64 -10.36
C CYS A 123 -12.10 -9.17 -9.07
N ASN A 124 -12.06 -7.85 -8.81
CA ASN A 124 -11.36 -7.26 -7.66
C ASN A 124 -11.94 -7.63 -6.28
N GLU A 125 -13.03 -8.41 -6.21
CA GLU A 125 -13.62 -8.90 -4.96
C GLU A 125 -13.10 -10.29 -4.48
N GLY A 126 -11.92 -10.74 -4.95
CA GLY A 126 -11.03 -11.68 -4.21
C GLY A 126 -11.57 -13.05 -3.74
N THR A 127 -12.78 -13.44 -4.14
CA THR A 127 -13.51 -14.65 -3.70
C THR A 127 -13.51 -15.75 -4.75
N SER A 128 -13.47 -15.38 -6.03
CA SER A 128 -13.68 -16.30 -7.14
C SER A 128 -12.49 -17.25 -7.32
N SER A 129 -11.28 -16.72 -7.55
CA SER A 129 -10.06 -17.48 -7.89
C SER A 129 -9.79 -18.64 -6.93
N LEU A 130 -9.66 -18.36 -5.62
CA LEU A 130 -9.33 -19.35 -4.59
C LEU A 130 -10.25 -20.58 -4.58
N ASN A 131 -11.50 -20.43 -5.00
CA ASN A 131 -12.44 -21.55 -5.07
C ASN A 131 -12.28 -22.36 -6.36
N TYR A 132 -11.95 -21.74 -7.50
CA TYR A 132 -11.60 -22.47 -8.73
C TYR A 132 -10.40 -23.40 -8.51
N ASP A 133 -9.32 -22.89 -7.92
CA ASP A 133 -8.09 -23.65 -7.71
C ASP A 133 -8.31 -24.91 -6.86
N ARG A 134 -9.09 -24.78 -5.78
CA ARG A 134 -9.45 -25.89 -4.89
C ARG A 134 -10.37 -26.91 -5.56
N ILE A 135 -11.28 -26.47 -6.43
CA ILE A 135 -12.14 -27.37 -7.21
C ILE A 135 -11.30 -28.20 -8.20
N LEU A 136 -10.36 -27.57 -8.91
CA LEU A 136 -9.48 -28.27 -9.86
C LEU A 136 -8.51 -29.23 -9.16
N ASP A 137 -7.94 -28.84 -8.00
CA ASP A 137 -7.08 -29.71 -7.19
C ASP A 137 -7.85 -30.90 -6.58
N ASN A 138 -9.12 -30.72 -6.20
CA ASN A 138 -9.97 -31.84 -5.79
C ASN A 138 -10.35 -32.78 -6.94
N ASP A 139 -10.71 -32.24 -8.10
CA ASP A 139 -10.92 -33.05 -9.31
C ASP A 139 -9.66 -33.85 -9.66
N PHE A 140 -8.49 -33.23 -9.59
CA PHE A 140 -7.21 -33.88 -9.81
C PHE A 140 -7.07 -35.13 -8.93
N LYS A 141 -7.21 -34.95 -7.61
CA LYS A 141 -7.12 -36.02 -6.61
C LYS A 141 -8.19 -37.10 -6.78
N ARG A 142 -9.37 -36.75 -7.30
CA ARG A 142 -10.50 -37.68 -7.52
C ARG A 142 -10.34 -38.53 -8.79
N PHE A 143 -9.84 -37.95 -9.87
CA PHE A 143 -9.82 -38.59 -11.20
C PHE A 143 -8.44 -39.12 -11.62
N PHE A 144 -7.36 -38.59 -11.04
CA PHE A 144 -5.97 -38.96 -11.35
C PHE A 144 -5.28 -39.57 -10.11
N THR A 145 -5.90 -40.59 -9.52
CA THR A 145 -5.41 -41.24 -8.27
C THR A 145 -4.04 -41.90 -8.41
N ASP A 146 -3.68 -42.28 -9.64
CA ASP A 146 -2.41 -42.95 -9.98
C ASP A 146 -1.37 -41.95 -10.52
N GLY A 147 -1.61 -40.64 -10.34
CA GLY A 147 -0.82 -39.55 -10.93
C GLY A 147 -1.40 -39.04 -12.26
N PHE A 148 -0.87 -37.93 -12.76
CA PHE A 148 -1.32 -37.30 -13.99
C PHE A 148 -0.63 -37.94 -15.21
N PRO A 149 -1.38 -38.50 -16.18
CA PRO A 149 -0.78 -38.94 -17.44
C PRO A 149 -0.04 -37.78 -18.10
N GLU A 150 1.17 -38.05 -18.60
CA GLU A 150 2.00 -37.06 -19.29
C GLU A 150 2.48 -35.89 -18.39
N ALA A 151 2.45 -36.01 -17.05
CA ALA A 151 2.95 -34.99 -16.11
C ALA A 151 4.38 -34.50 -16.44
N ILE A 152 5.24 -35.43 -16.87
CA ILE A 152 6.61 -35.17 -17.34
C ILE A 152 6.67 -34.11 -18.46
N THR A 153 5.68 -34.06 -19.36
CA THR A 153 5.62 -33.09 -20.47
C THR A 153 5.40 -31.66 -19.99
N PHE A 154 4.85 -31.46 -18.79
CA PHE A 154 4.70 -30.12 -18.19
C PHE A 154 6.04 -29.57 -17.72
N VAL A 155 6.99 -30.45 -17.38
CA VAL A 155 8.39 -30.10 -17.08
C VAL A 155 9.18 -29.88 -18.39
N GLU A 156 8.99 -30.74 -19.39
CA GLU A 156 9.79 -30.73 -20.64
C GLU A 156 9.30 -29.78 -21.74
N GLU A 157 8.03 -29.87 -22.13
CA GLU A 157 7.51 -29.31 -23.39
C GLU A 157 6.81 -27.94 -23.23
N TYR A 158 6.42 -27.57 -22.00
CA TYR A 158 5.80 -26.28 -21.66
C TYR A 158 4.49 -25.99 -22.46
N PRO A 159 3.38 -26.71 -22.16
CA PRO A 159 2.13 -26.57 -22.92
C PRO A 159 1.43 -25.22 -22.77
N PHE A 160 1.56 -24.54 -21.62
CA PHE A 160 0.83 -23.30 -21.34
C PHE A 160 1.53 -22.04 -21.87
N GLN A 161 0.89 -21.33 -22.81
CA GLN A 161 1.37 -20.02 -23.29
C GLN A 161 0.79 -18.87 -22.47
N SER A 162 1.38 -18.57 -21.31
CA SER A 162 1.14 -17.32 -20.58
C SER A 162 2.47 -16.64 -20.26
N ASN A 163 2.57 -15.35 -20.57
CA ASN A 163 3.71 -14.51 -20.17
C ASN A 163 3.50 -13.89 -18.77
N GLU A 164 2.36 -14.17 -18.12
CA GLU A 164 1.78 -13.32 -17.08
C GLU A 164 1.31 -14.09 -15.83
N TYR A 165 1.94 -15.24 -15.52
CA TYR A 165 1.96 -15.81 -14.16
C TYR A 165 2.79 -14.93 -13.20
N PHE A 166 2.59 -13.61 -13.23
CA PHE A 166 3.32 -12.68 -12.38
C PHE A 166 2.85 -12.80 -10.93
N PHE A 167 1.56 -12.98 -10.67
CA PHE A 167 0.99 -12.87 -9.32
C PHE A 167 0.43 -14.16 -8.69
N TYR A 168 0.14 -15.20 -9.47
CA TYR A 168 -0.46 -16.44 -8.94
C TYR A 168 -0.20 -17.66 -9.83
N VAL A 169 0.04 -18.83 -9.22
CA VAL A 169 0.18 -20.12 -9.91
C VAL A 169 -0.84 -21.11 -9.33
N PRO A 170 -1.80 -21.62 -10.13
CA PRO A 170 -2.85 -22.52 -9.67
C PRO A 170 -2.35 -23.72 -8.87
N GLN A 171 -3.01 -24.05 -7.75
CA GLN A 171 -2.59 -25.17 -6.89
C GLN A 171 -2.53 -26.50 -7.64
N VAL A 172 -3.51 -26.76 -8.52
CA VAL A 172 -3.53 -27.94 -9.40
C VAL A 172 -2.30 -28.03 -10.31
N LEU A 173 -1.79 -26.89 -10.81
CA LEU A 173 -0.61 -26.84 -11.66
C LEU A 173 0.66 -27.12 -10.85
N GLN A 174 0.72 -26.67 -9.60
CA GLN A 174 1.80 -27.05 -8.68
C GLN A 174 1.80 -28.57 -8.48
N THR A 175 0.65 -29.18 -8.17
CA THR A 175 0.52 -30.64 -8.00
C THR A 175 0.98 -31.42 -9.26
N ILE A 176 0.59 -30.98 -10.47
CA ILE A 176 1.03 -31.59 -11.73
C ILE A 176 2.55 -31.48 -11.92
N LEU A 177 3.13 -30.28 -11.71
CA LEU A 177 4.56 -30.04 -11.89
C LEU A 177 5.42 -30.85 -10.91
N LEU A 178 4.94 -31.02 -9.67
CA LEU A 178 5.61 -31.87 -8.68
C LEU A 178 5.57 -33.35 -9.07
N GLN A 179 4.41 -33.88 -9.48
CA GLN A 179 4.33 -35.24 -9.98
C GLN A 179 5.23 -35.45 -11.20
N GLY A 180 5.18 -34.54 -12.17
CA GLY A 180 5.99 -34.59 -13.40
C GLY A 180 7.48 -34.56 -13.14
N LEU A 181 7.94 -33.87 -12.09
CA LEU A 181 9.34 -33.89 -11.66
C LEU A 181 9.73 -35.25 -11.05
N ILE A 182 8.88 -35.86 -10.22
CA ILE A 182 9.15 -37.19 -9.65
C ILE A 182 9.19 -38.25 -10.77
N ASP A 183 8.24 -38.19 -11.70
CA ASP A 183 8.19 -39.06 -12.87
C ASP A 183 9.46 -38.88 -13.73
N TYR A 184 9.88 -37.64 -13.98
CA TYR A 184 11.12 -37.32 -14.70
C TYR A 184 12.38 -37.91 -14.02
N ILE A 185 12.52 -37.73 -12.71
CA ILE A 185 13.65 -38.26 -11.92
C ILE A 185 13.70 -39.78 -12.02
N ASN A 186 12.55 -40.44 -11.89
CA ASN A 186 12.45 -41.91 -11.89
C ASN A 186 12.60 -42.51 -13.30
N GLU A 187 11.97 -41.95 -14.33
CA GLU A 187 12.05 -42.46 -15.71
C GLU A 187 13.48 -42.34 -16.28
N TYR A 188 14.20 -41.28 -15.94
CA TYR A 188 15.58 -41.06 -16.38
C TYR A 188 16.65 -41.62 -15.43
N GLU A 189 16.27 -42.41 -14.42
CA GLU A 189 17.16 -43.03 -13.42
C GLU A 189 18.13 -42.01 -12.77
N ILE A 190 17.63 -40.81 -12.43
CA ILE A 190 18.46 -39.70 -11.94
C ILE A 190 18.85 -39.92 -10.48
N ILE A 191 20.13 -40.25 -10.27
CA ILE A 191 20.70 -40.41 -8.93
C ILE A 191 20.85 -39.03 -8.27
N ILE A 192 20.05 -38.78 -7.24
CA ILE A 192 20.10 -37.54 -6.46
C ILE A 192 21.40 -37.50 -5.65
N SER A 193 22.14 -36.40 -5.78
CA SER A 193 23.38 -36.14 -5.07
C SER A 193 23.68 -34.63 -5.08
N PRO A 194 24.50 -34.08 -4.16
CA PRO A 194 24.75 -32.64 -4.07
C PRO A 194 25.32 -31.98 -5.35
N ASP A 195 25.92 -32.78 -6.25
CA ASP A 195 26.48 -32.33 -7.53
C ASP A 195 25.56 -32.58 -8.75
N VAL A 196 24.33 -33.08 -8.54
CA VAL A 196 23.39 -33.39 -9.64
C VAL A 196 22.90 -32.11 -10.32
N ASN A 197 22.72 -32.17 -11.65
CA ASN A 197 22.27 -31.04 -12.44
C ASN A 197 21.26 -31.52 -13.50
N ILE A 198 20.05 -30.97 -13.46
CA ILE A 198 18.98 -31.25 -14.42
C ILE A 198 18.89 -30.06 -15.38
N PRO A 199 18.96 -30.25 -16.71
CA PRO A 199 18.85 -29.15 -17.67
C PRO A 199 17.56 -28.35 -17.50
N ASP A 200 17.64 -27.03 -17.67
CA ASP A 200 16.53 -26.06 -17.59
C ASP A 200 15.74 -26.01 -16.26
N LEU A 201 16.15 -26.78 -15.24
CA LEU A 201 15.58 -26.79 -13.89
C LEU A 201 16.65 -26.40 -12.86
N TYR A 202 16.40 -25.40 -12.02
CA TYR A 202 17.26 -25.21 -10.84
C TYR A 202 16.94 -26.32 -9.85
N PHE A 203 17.96 -27.10 -9.48
CA PHE A 203 17.82 -28.27 -8.62
C PHE A 203 18.99 -28.31 -7.64
N SER A 204 18.72 -28.22 -6.33
CA SER A 204 19.76 -28.21 -5.30
C SER A 204 19.36 -29.13 -4.13
N PRO A 205 19.87 -30.38 -4.10
CA PRO A 205 19.52 -31.35 -3.07
C PRO A 205 20.48 -31.32 -1.88
N LEU A 206 19.89 -31.41 -0.69
CA LEU A 206 20.55 -31.44 0.61
C LEU A 206 20.15 -32.75 1.32
N PRO A 207 21.10 -33.60 1.74
CA PRO A 207 20.78 -34.84 2.45
C PRO A 207 20.31 -34.54 3.89
N VAL A 208 19.30 -35.25 4.36
CA VAL A 208 18.74 -35.10 5.72
C VAL A 208 18.69 -36.45 6.43
N ASP A 209 19.10 -36.49 7.69
CA ASP A 209 19.04 -37.66 8.56
C ASP A 209 17.90 -37.52 9.59
N PHE A 210 16.92 -38.42 9.52
CA PHE A 210 15.80 -38.51 10.46
C PHE A 210 16.03 -39.58 11.56
N GLY A 211 17.25 -40.10 11.70
CA GLY A 211 17.63 -41.10 12.70
C GLY A 211 17.15 -42.53 12.40
N SER A 212 16.69 -42.81 11.18
CA SER A 212 16.22 -44.13 10.72
C SER A 212 17.26 -44.82 9.84
N GLU A 213 17.68 -46.05 10.19
CA GLU A 213 18.92 -46.65 9.65
C GLU A 213 18.99 -46.92 8.12
N HIS A 214 17.91 -46.85 7.33
CA HIS A 214 17.89 -47.44 5.98
C HIS A 214 17.28 -46.68 4.78
N ASN A 215 16.68 -45.49 4.92
CA ASN A 215 16.19 -44.73 3.76
C ASN A 215 16.87 -43.36 3.71
N HIS A 216 17.55 -43.02 2.61
CA HIS A 216 18.04 -41.66 2.41
C HIS A 216 16.85 -40.72 2.18
N LYS A 217 16.95 -39.51 2.72
CA LYS A 217 15.96 -38.45 2.54
C LYS A 217 16.65 -37.18 2.08
N TRP A 218 15.96 -36.45 1.20
CA TRP A 218 16.53 -35.31 0.49
C TRP A 218 15.59 -34.11 0.60
N VAL A 219 16.10 -32.98 1.07
CA VAL A 219 15.44 -31.68 0.91
C VAL A 219 15.99 -31.04 -0.36
N ILE A 220 15.12 -30.63 -1.27
CA ILE A 220 15.51 -30.22 -2.62
C ILE A 220 14.89 -28.87 -2.96
N HIS A 221 15.73 -27.87 -3.27
CA HIS A 221 15.23 -26.66 -3.92
C HIS A 221 14.92 -26.95 -5.39
N VAL A 222 13.70 -26.66 -5.81
CA VAL A 222 13.28 -26.68 -7.21
C VAL A 222 12.90 -25.27 -7.66
N SER A 223 13.29 -24.87 -8.88
CA SER A 223 12.72 -23.70 -9.55
C SER A 223 12.28 -24.01 -10.98
N PHE A 224 10.97 -23.99 -11.19
CA PHE A 224 10.29 -24.04 -12.48
C PHE A 224 10.21 -22.62 -13.07
N SER A 225 11.35 -22.09 -13.48
CA SER A 225 11.51 -20.69 -13.92
C SER A 225 10.48 -20.19 -14.94
N ARG A 226 9.99 -21.06 -15.85
CA ARG A 226 8.99 -20.70 -16.87
C ARG A 226 7.56 -20.58 -16.35
N TYR A 227 7.26 -21.17 -15.21
CA TYR A 227 5.98 -21.05 -14.51
C TYR A 227 6.07 -20.07 -13.34
N ASN A 228 7.19 -19.34 -13.20
CA ASN A 228 7.46 -18.47 -12.06
C ASN A 228 7.22 -19.18 -10.71
N LEU A 229 7.62 -20.45 -10.58
CA LEU A 229 7.31 -21.26 -9.41
C LEU A 229 8.61 -21.83 -8.82
N SER A 230 8.80 -21.69 -7.51
CA SER A 230 9.96 -22.24 -6.78
C SER A 230 9.49 -22.89 -5.49
N GLY A 231 10.26 -23.82 -4.91
CA GLY A 231 9.86 -24.48 -3.68
C GLY A 231 10.89 -25.45 -3.13
N TRP A 232 10.60 -25.98 -1.95
CA TRP A 232 11.40 -27.02 -1.28
C TRP A 232 10.60 -28.31 -1.22
N LEU A 233 11.20 -29.40 -1.68
CA LEU A 233 10.60 -30.73 -1.69
C LEU A 233 11.33 -31.62 -0.69
N LEU A 234 10.60 -32.45 0.04
CA LEU A 234 11.16 -33.52 0.86
C LEU A 234 10.90 -34.85 0.13
N LEU A 235 11.95 -35.52 -0.31
CA LEU A 235 11.87 -36.80 -1.02
C LEU A 235 12.40 -37.96 -0.16
N GLY A 236 11.77 -39.13 -0.29
CA GLY A 236 12.29 -40.41 0.17
C GLY A 236 12.87 -41.22 -0.98
N GLU A 237 13.97 -41.95 -0.73
CA GLU A 237 14.49 -43.00 -1.62
C GLU A 237 13.94 -44.37 -1.18
N ASP A 238 13.41 -45.14 -2.13
CA ASP A 238 12.88 -46.50 -1.95
C ASP A 238 13.96 -47.59 -2.10
N GLU A 239 13.67 -48.83 -1.67
CA GLU A 239 14.63 -49.95 -1.71
C GLU A 239 15.12 -50.31 -3.13
N ASP A 240 14.42 -49.89 -4.18
CA ASP A 240 14.80 -50.10 -5.58
C ASP A 240 15.53 -48.91 -6.22
N GLY A 241 15.74 -47.82 -5.47
CA GLY A 241 16.41 -46.60 -5.92
C GLY A 241 15.49 -45.60 -6.64
N THR A 242 14.18 -45.82 -6.64
CA THR A 242 13.20 -44.80 -7.05
C THR A 242 12.94 -43.80 -5.92
N TYR A 243 12.36 -42.64 -6.28
CA TYR A 243 12.05 -41.56 -5.35
C TYR A 243 10.55 -41.28 -5.31
N HIS A 244 10.05 -40.92 -4.12
CA HIS A 244 8.70 -40.42 -3.92
C HIS A 244 8.69 -39.11 -3.13
N LEU A 245 7.67 -38.29 -3.35
CA LEU A 245 7.43 -37.06 -2.60
C LEU A 245 6.84 -37.42 -1.22
N LEU A 246 7.49 -36.94 -0.16
CA LEU A 246 6.99 -37.04 1.22
C LEU A 246 6.19 -35.78 1.59
N ASP A 247 6.75 -34.61 1.32
CA ASP A 247 6.12 -33.31 1.58
C ASP A 247 6.72 -32.19 0.72
N PHE A 248 6.08 -31.03 0.65
CA PHE A 248 6.56 -29.88 -0.12
C PHE A 248 6.13 -28.52 0.46
N LEU A 249 6.98 -27.51 0.23
CA LEU A 249 6.72 -26.10 0.52
C LEU A 249 6.95 -25.29 -0.77
N MET A 250 5.87 -25.01 -1.51
CA MET A 250 5.94 -24.08 -2.65
C MET A 250 5.99 -22.63 -2.17
N ILE A 251 6.73 -21.81 -2.91
CA ILE A 251 6.98 -20.41 -2.61
C ILE A 251 6.63 -19.57 -3.85
N ASP A 252 6.05 -18.39 -3.59
CA ASP A 252 5.58 -17.40 -4.56
C ASP A 252 6.65 -16.99 -5.62
N PRO A 253 6.26 -16.73 -6.89
CA PRO A 253 7.09 -16.14 -7.96
C PRO A 253 8.17 -15.13 -7.56
N PHE A 254 7.80 -14.21 -6.67
CA PHE A 254 8.62 -13.06 -6.32
C PHE A 254 9.68 -13.37 -5.27
N TYR A 255 9.70 -14.59 -4.71
CA TYR A 255 10.63 -15.02 -3.68
C TYR A 255 11.96 -15.48 -4.27
N SER A 256 13.01 -14.69 -4.07
CA SER A 256 14.36 -15.23 -4.05
C SER A 256 14.60 -15.89 -2.69
N GLY A 257 14.64 -17.23 -2.64
CA GLY A 257 14.85 -17.99 -1.41
C GLY A 257 16.22 -18.68 -1.32
N SER A 258 16.73 -18.82 -0.10
CA SER A 258 17.80 -19.74 0.27
C SER A 258 17.36 -20.56 1.48
N ALA A 259 17.94 -21.74 1.68
CA ALA A 259 17.76 -22.48 2.92
C ALA A 259 19.08 -23.07 3.42
N ASN A 260 19.14 -23.28 4.72
CA ASN A 260 20.21 -23.99 5.41
C ASN A 260 19.59 -25.03 6.38
N ILE A 261 20.25 -26.19 6.52
CA ILE A 261 19.88 -27.31 7.40
C ILE A 261 21.02 -27.67 8.38
N GLU A 262 21.89 -26.72 8.70
CA GLU A 262 23.07 -26.91 9.55
C GLU A 262 22.86 -26.60 11.03
N TYR A 263 21.67 -26.13 11.44
CA TYR A 263 21.41 -25.56 12.76
C TYR A 263 20.39 -26.38 13.56
N ASP A 264 20.78 -26.81 14.76
CA ASP A 264 19.91 -27.37 15.81
C ASP A 264 19.59 -26.24 16.79
N PHE A 265 18.55 -25.45 16.50
CA PHE A 265 18.10 -24.32 17.31
C PHE A 265 17.43 -24.82 18.60
N THR A 266 16.68 -25.92 18.54
CA THR A 266 15.94 -26.43 19.70
C THR A 266 16.84 -27.18 20.71
N GLY A 267 17.95 -27.75 20.25
CA GLY A 267 18.84 -28.61 21.01
C GLY A 267 18.34 -30.04 21.18
N ASP A 268 17.47 -30.51 20.28
CA ASP A 268 16.93 -31.87 20.34
C ASP A 268 17.85 -32.92 19.68
N GLY A 269 18.90 -32.46 18.98
CA GLY A 269 19.90 -33.28 18.29
C GLY A 269 19.66 -33.45 16.80
N PHE A 270 18.59 -32.86 16.24
CA PHE A 270 18.31 -32.79 14.81
C PHE A 270 18.44 -31.35 14.31
N SER A 271 18.90 -31.15 13.08
CA SER A 271 18.89 -29.82 12.48
C SER A 271 17.48 -29.42 12.04
N GLU A 272 17.08 -28.19 12.35
CA GLU A 272 15.97 -27.55 11.65
C GLU A 272 16.40 -26.99 10.29
N MET A 273 15.43 -26.82 9.40
CA MET A 273 15.60 -26.10 8.15
C MET A 273 15.22 -24.63 8.34
N MET A 274 16.20 -23.74 8.21
CA MET A 274 15.96 -22.31 8.13
C MET A 274 15.87 -21.91 6.66
N THR A 275 14.70 -21.46 6.23
CA THR A 275 14.53 -20.77 4.95
C THR A 275 14.60 -19.26 5.17
N ILE A 276 15.26 -18.57 4.26
CA ILE A 276 15.24 -17.11 4.14
C ILE A 276 14.64 -16.83 2.78
N GLY A 277 13.73 -15.89 2.65
CA GLY A 277 13.32 -15.47 1.32
C GLY A 277 12.81 -14.05 1.23
N THR A 278 13.08 -13.43 0.09
CA THR A 278 12.80 -12.02 -0.17
C THR A 278 11.86 -11.88 -1.36
N ARG A 279 10.68 -11.33 -1.09
CA ARG A 279 9.66 -10.92 -2.05
C ARG A 279 9.85 -9.45 -2.40
N SER A 280 9.80 -9.13 -3.70
CA SER A 280 9.89 -7.74 -4.17
C SER A 280 8.62 -7.36 -4.94
N VAL A 281 7.83 -6.41 -4.42
CA VAL A 281 6.58 -5.95 -5.03
C VAL A 281 6.58 -4.43 -5.02
N THR A 282 6.32 -3.81 -6.20
CA THR A 282 6.21 -2.35 -6.38
C THR A 282 7.30 -1.55 -5.63
N GLY A 283 8.58 -1.90 -5.85
CA GLY A 283 9.74 -1.23 -5.25
C GLY A 283 9.94 -1.43 -3.74
N LYS A 284 9.07 -2.19 -3.06
CA LYS A 284 9.23 -2.61 -1.66
C LYS A 284 9.79 -4.03 -1.59
N HIS A 285 10.71 -4.26 -0.66
CA HIS A 285 11.15 -5.59 -0.30
C HIS A 285 10.43 -6.05 0.98
N PHE A 286 10.04 -7.31 0.99
CA PHE A 286 9.54 -8.07 2.12
C PHE A 286 10.49 -9.25 2.27
N THR A 287 10.98 -9.52 3.48
CA THR A 287 11.79 -10.72 3.73
C THR A 287 11.11 -11.54 4.84
N SER A 288 11.17 -12.86 4.77
CA SER A 288 10.93 -13.72 5.92
C SER A 288 12.15 -14.58 6.24
N ILE A 289 12.22 -15.01 7.50
CA ILE A 289 12.94 -16.20 7.92
C ILE A 289 11.89 -17.16 8.47
N ASP A 290 11.77 -18.34 7.87
CA ASP A 290 10.87 -19.39 8.33
C ASP A 290 11.70 -20.61 8.75
N ILE A 291 11.51 -21.02 10.00
CA ILE A 291 12.22 -22.13 10.66
C ILE A 291 11.27 -23.32 10.68
N LEU A 292 11.70 -24.43 10.09
CA LEU A 292 10.91 -25.62 9.86
C LEU A 292 11.57 -26.81 10.58
N LEU A 293 10.80 -27.48 11.44
CA LEU A 293 11.15 -28.81 11.93
C LEU A 293 11.01 -29.80 10.78
N LEU A 294 12.06 -30.60 10.55
CA LEU A 294 12.02 -31.75 9.65
C LEU A 294 11.73 -32.99 10.49
N GLN A 295 10.46 -33.23 10.80
CA GLN A 295 10.02 -34.36 11.63
C GLN A 295 8.80 -35.06 11.02
N ASN A 296 8.67 -36.37 11.27
CA ASN A 296 7.57 -37.21 10.77
C ASN A 296 7.39 -37.15 9.23
N GLU A 297 8.47 -36.96 8.48
CA GLU A 297 8.46 -36.88 7.01
C GLU A 297 7.70 -35.66 6.46
N GLN A 298 7.62 -34.57 7.24
CA GLN A 298 6.95 -33.32 6.86
C GLN A 298 7.77 -32.07 7.22
N PHE A 299 7.47 -30.95 6.55
CA PHE A 299 7.89 -29.60 6.90
C PHE A 299 6.91 -29.02 7.92
N GLN A 300 7.30 -28.94 9.20
CA GLN A 300 6.46 -28.32 10.23
C GLN A 300 7.01 -26.94 10.60
N LEU A 301 6.26 -25.87 10.33
CA LEU A 301 6.64 -24.50 10.73
C LEU A 301 6.75 -24.39 12.26
N LEU A 302 7.98 -24.21 12.75
CA LEU A 302 8.29 -23.91 14.14
C LEU A 302 8.10 -22.42 14.41
N LYS A 303 8.61 -21.57 13.50
CA LYS A 303 8.50 -20.12 13.63
C LYS A 303 8.67 -19.42 12.28
N GLY A 304 7.71 -18.56 11.94
CA GLY A 304 7.90 -17.51 10.94
C GLY A 304 8.32 -16.20 11.59
N ILE A 305 9.32 -15.54 11.00
CA ILE A 305 9.82 -14.21 11.35
C ILE A 305 9.66 -13.34 10.11
N SER A 306 8.60 -12.54 10.06
CA SER A 306 8.37 -11.60 8.96
C SER A 306 9.06 -10.27 9.24
N PHE A 307 9.90 -9.86 8.30
CA PHE A 307 10.43 -8.51 8.23
C PHE A 307 9.53 -7.72 7.28
N GLY A 308 8.99 -6.59 7.78
CA GLY A 308 7.97 -5.82 7.08
C GLY A 308 8.43 -5.15 5.79
N TYR A 309 7.64 -4.21 5.28
CA TYR A 309 8.01 -3.46 4.08
C TYR A 309 9.22 -2.55 4.30
N PHE A 310 10.29 -2.76 3.52
CA PHE A 310 11.44 -1.86 3.44
C PHE A 310 11.62 -1.28 2.04
N TYR A 311 12.21 -0.09 1.98
CA TYR A 311 12.71 0.52 0.74
C TYR A 311 14.01 -0.15 0.28
N ALA A 312 14.35 0.01 -1.00
CA ALA A 312 15.42 -0.68 -1.75
C ALA A 312 16.85 -0.74 -1.15
N ASN A 313 17.11 -0.03 -0.05
CA ASN A 313 18.42 -0.01 0.64
C ASN A 313 18.41 -0.74 2.00
N GLY A 314 17.25 -1.22 2.47
CA GLY A 314 17.08 -1.89 3.76
C GLY A 314 16.94 -3.40 3.63
N PHE A 315 18.01 -4.10 3.23
CA PHE A 315 18.09 -5.53 3.49
C PHE A 315 18.21 -5.75 5.00
N VAL A 316 17.38 -6.64 5.56
CA VAL A 316 17.50 -7.01 6.96
C VAL A 316 18.73 -7.88 7.15
N ASP A 317 19.65 -7.37 7.96
CA ASP A 317 20.88 -8.05 8.31
C ASP A 317 20.59 -9.03 9.46
N HIS A 318 21.14 -10.22 9.37
CA HIS A 318 20.96 -11.25 10.39
C HIS A 318 22.23 -12.10 10.53
N GLU A 319 22.51 -12.50 11.78
CA GLU A 319 23.59 -13.43 12.10
C GLU A 319 23.03 -14.61 12.89
N ILE A 320 23.68 -15.78 12.71
CA ILE A 320 23.37 -17.01 13.44
C ILE A 320 24.62 -17.37 14.22
N ILE A 321 24.55 -17.22 15.54
CA ILE A 321 25.70 -17.34 16.46
C ILE A 321 25.27 -18.08 17.73
N ASP A 322 26.21 -18.63 18.50
CA ASP A 322 25.97 -19.09 19.88
C ASP A 322 26.62 -18.08 20.83
N ALA A 323 25.90 -16.97 21.06
CA ALA A 323 26.35 -15.82 21.83
C ALA A 323 26.45 -16.13 23.33
N ASN A 324 25.51 -16.92 23.85
CA ASN A 324 25.47 -17.31 25.26
C ASN A 324 26.37 -18.53 25.59
N GLN A 325 26.92 -19.22 24.59
CA GLN A 325 27.79 -20.41 24.68
C GLN A 325 27.08 -21.63 25.31
N ASN A 326 25.78 -21.78 25.06
CA ASN A 326 24.99 -22.92 25.54
C ASN A 326 25.08 -24.15 24.59
N GLY A 327 25.60 -23.97 23.37
CA GLY A 327 25.72 -25.01 22.34
C GLY A 327 24.60 -25.02 21.30
N ARG A 328 23.62 -24.11 21.39
CA ARG A 328 22.56 -23.88 20.41
C ARG A 328 22.71 -22.47 19.84
N PRO A 329 22.57 -22.27 18.52
CA PRO A 329 22.60 -20.94 17.94
C PRO A 329 21.32 -20.15 18.28
N GLU A 330 21.49 -18.84 18.50
CA GLU A 330 20.41 -17.86 18.44
C GLU A 330 20.36 -17.21 17.04
N ILE A 331 19.19 -16.72 16.62
CA ILE A 331 19.06 -15.87 15.42
C ILE A 331 19.00 -14.42 15.88
N HIS A 332 20.00 -13.65 15.49
CA HIS A 332 20.07 -12.21 15.71
C HIS A 332 19.59 -11.49 14.45
N VAL A 333 18.57 -10.65 14.59
CA VAL A 333 18.01 -9.84 13.50
C VAL A 333 18.26 -8.37 13.82
N HIS A 334 19.00 -7.69 12.93
CA HIS A 334 19.33 -6.28 13.06
C HIS A 334 18.43 -5.44 12.15
N TRP A 335 17.47 -4.78 12.78
CA TRP A 335 16.54 -3.86 12.13
C TRP A 335 17.16 -2.46 12.09
N LYS A 336 17.28 -1.91 10.89
CA LYS A 336 17.62 -0.50 10.68
C LYS A 336 16.34 0.27 10.48
N HIS A 337 15.96 1.02 11.51
CA HIS A 337 14.80 1.89 11.48
C HIS A 337 15.21 3.28 11.03
N SER A 338 14.32 3.93 10.28
CA SER A 338 14.46 5.32 9.89
C SER A 338 13.14 6.06 10.02
N ARG A 339 13.23 7.35 10.30
CA ARG A 339 12.20 8.35 10.04
C ARG A 339 12.82 9.45 9.18
N ARG A 340 11.95 10.33 8.68
CA ARG A 340 12.34 11.60 8.05
C ARG A 340 13.28 12.40 8.95
N PHE A 341 14.05 13.28 8.33
CA PHE A 341 15.04 14.16 8.93
C PHE A 341 16.22 13.43 9.57
N GLU A 342 16.77 12.41 8.89
CA GLU A 342 17.94 11.64 9.36
C GLU A 342 17.81 10.99 10.76
N CYS A 343 16.58 10.77 11.26
CA CYS A 343 16.37 10.03 12.50
C CYS A 343 16.51 8.52 12.25
N PHE A 344 17.71 7.98 12.50
CA PHE A 344 18.04 6.56 12.37
C PHE A 344 18.25 5.91 13.73
N TRP A 345 17.80 4.66 13.87
CA TRP A 345 18.15 3.82 15.03
C TRP A 345 18.20 2.33 14.67
N GLU A 346 18.90 1.56 15.48
CA GLU A 346 19.04 0.11 15.29
C GLU A 346 18.35 -0.63 16.43
N GLN A 347 17.46 -1.55 16.07
CA GLN A 347 16.88 -2.53 16.97
C GLN A 347 17.52 -3.87 16.69
N THR A 348 17.88 -4.63 17.72
CA THR A 348 18.25 -6.04 17.58
C THR A 348 17.23 -6.92 18.30
N ASP A 349 16.62 -7.84 17.54
CA ASP A 349 15.82 -8.92 18.07
C ASP A 349 16.64 -10.20 18.10
N VAL A 350 16.68 -10.86 19.25
CA VAL A 350 17.28 -12.18 19.43
C VAL A 350 16.15 -13.19 19.56
N TYR A 351 16.17 -14.23 18.73
CA TYR A 351 15.23 -15.35 18.73
C TYR A 351 15.99 -16.60 19.19
N GLU A 352 15.55 -17.21 20.28
CA GLU A 352 16.18 -18.39 20.89
C GLU A 352 15.14 -19.43 21.32
N TRP A 353 15.58 -20.68 21.48
CA TRP A 353 14.76 -21.81 21.91
C TRP A 353 15.44 -22.57 23.05
N ASP A 354 14.66 -22.94 24.07
CA ASP A 354 15.06 -23.94 25.07
C ASP A 354 14.20 -25.19 24.89
N GLY A 355 14.63 -26.09 24.01
CA GLY A 355 13.78 -27.15 23.49
C GLY A 355 12.66 -26.56 22.65
N ALA A 356 11.40 -26.86 23.02
CA ALA A 356 10.21 -26.30 22.35
C ALA A 356 9.78 -24.91 22.87
N GLU A 357 10.42 -24.37 23.92
CA GLU A 357 10.04 -23.06 24.48
C GLU A 357 10.74 -21.92 23.72
N PHE A 358 9.96 -21.16 22.94
CA PHE A 358 10.42 -20.00 22.19
C PHE A 358 10.57 -18.75 23.07
N GLN A 359 11.70 -18.05 22.97
CA GLN A 359 11.91 -16.74 23.57
C GLN A 359 12.35 -15.71 22.53
N LYS A 360 11.91 -14.46 22.75
CA LYS A 360 12.33 -13.29 21.97
C LYS A 360 12.77 -12.18 22.91
N THR A 361 13.99 -11.69 22.73
CA THR A 361 14.49 -10.50 23.43
C THR A 361 14.71 -9.38 22.42
N THR A 362 14.12 -8.21 22.66
CA THR A 362 14.29 -7.01 21.83
C THR A 362 15.13 -5.96 22.55
N THR A 363 16.09 -5.38 21.85
CA THR A 363 16.92 -4.26 22.32
C THR A 363 16.89 -3.14 21.28
N GLY A 364 16.87 -1.88 21.71
CA GLY A 364 16.87 -0.72 20.80
C GLY A 364 15.57 -0.53 19.98
N GLY A 365 14.43 -1.09 20.41
CA GLY A 365 13.17 -0.98 19.67
C GLY A 365 12.60 0.44 19.57
N GLU A 366 12.81 1.27 20.60
CA GLU A 366 12.30 2.65 20.67
C GLU A 366 13.24 3.62 19.96
N ALA A 367 12.67 4.62 19.28
CA ALA A 367 13.46 5.70 18.68
C ALA A 367 14.18 6.52 19.76
N PRO A 368 15.44 6.91 19.56
CA PRO A 368 16.23 7.56 20.60
C PRO A 368 15.73 8.98 20.88
N GLU A 369 15.77 9.39 22.14
CA GLU A 369 15.40 10.74 22.63
C GLU A 369 16.43 11.82 22.24
N THR A 370 16.78 11.90 20.95
CA THR A 370 17.59 12.98 20.38
C THR A 370 16.69 14.08 19.84
N ALA A 371 17.16 15.34 19.84
CA ALA A 371 16.41 16.44 19.23
C ALA A 371 15.94 16.17 17.79
N VAL A 372 16.78 15.50 16.99
CA VAL A 372 16.47 15.16 15.60
C VAL A 372 15.30 14.17 15.49
N CYS A 373 15.32 13.10 16.28
CA CYS A 373 14.20 12.15 16.35
C CYS A 373 12.95 12.73 17.01
N ASN A 374 13.10 13.66 17.96
CA ASN A 374 11.98 14.40 18.53
C ASN A 374 11.29 15.27 17.48
N VAL A 375 12.01 15.99 16.62
CA VAL A 375 11.42 16.70 15.47
C VAL A 375 10.66 15.74 14.55
N ALA A 376 11.26 14.60 14.21
CA ALA A 376 10.61 13.61 13.36
C ALA A 376 9.31 13.06 13.98
N GLN A 377 9.24 12.92 15.31
CA GLN A 377 8.01 12.55 16.03
C GLN A 377 6.99 13.70 16.10
N GLY A 378 7.43 14.92 16.38
CA GLY A 378 6.56 16.09 16.51
C GLY A 378 5.91 16.51 15.20
N ILE A 379 6.66 16.51 14.09
CA ILE A 379 6.16 16.84 12.75
C ILE A 379 5.18 15.76 12.25
N ASN A 380 5.57 14.49 12.24
CA ASN A 380 4.69 13.40 11.74
C ASN A 380 3.53 13.05 12.71
N GLY A 381 3.49 13.64 13.90
CA GLY A 381 2.37 13.50 14.84
C GLY A 381 2.13 12.10 15.41
N ARG A 382 3.05 11.13 15.25
CA ARG A 382 2.84 9.73 15.65
C ARG A 382 4.06 9.09 16.29
N ALA A 383 3.81 8.20 17.25
CA ALA A 383 4.84 7.41 17.92
C ALA A 383 5.55 6.44 16.95
N ASN A 384 4.84 5.84 15.98
CA ASN A 384 5.38 5.10 14.84
C ASN A 384 4.52 5.29 13.59
N VAL A 385 5.09 5.00 12.42
CA VAL A 385 4.38 5.03 11.11
C VAL A 385 3.16 4.10 11.07
N ARG A 386 3.16 3.03 11.87
CA ARG A 386 2.05 2.06 11.98
C ARG A 386 1.12 2.30 13.16
N ASP A 387 1.36 3.32 13.98
CA ASP A 387 0.48 3.58 15.11
C ASP A 387 -0.77 4.32 14.60
N GLU A 388 -1.93 3.80 14.96
CA GLU A 388 -3.25 4.38 14.63
C GLU A 388 -3.55 5.61 15.52
N VAL A 389 -2.85 5.75 16.64
CA VAL A 389 -3.06 6.82 17.62
C VAL A 389 -2.11 7.99 17.35
N GLU A 390 -2.69 9.13 17.00
CA GLU A 390 -1.96 10.39 16.85
C GLU A 390 -1.68 11.06 18.19
N PHE A 391 -0.53 11.73 18.26
CA PHE A 391 -0.15 12.57 19.38
C PHE A 391 -1.02 13.82 19.41
N SER A 392 -1.62 14.08 20.57
CA SER A 392 -2.33 15.34 20.81
C SER A 392 -1.42 16.55 20.59
N LEU A 393 -2.02 17.68 20.20
CA LEU A 393 -1.38 18.98 20.01
C LEU A 393 -0.36 19.33 21.11
N ASN A 394 -0.73 19.12 22.38
CA ASN A 394 0.11 19.41 23.54
C ASN A 394 1.36 18.52 23.60
N VAL A 395 1.24 17.24 23.21
CA VAL A 395 2.38 16.31 23.15
C VAL A 395 3.34 16.71 22.03
N ARG A 396 2.82 16.99 20.83
CA ARG A 396 3.63 17.47 19.69
C ARG A 396 4.36 18.77 20.03
N THR A 397 3.66 19.72 20.65
CA THR A 397 4.24 20.98 21.16
C THR A 397 5.42 20.71 22.10
N SER A 398 5.22 19.91 23.16
CA SER A 398 6.26 19.61 24.16
C SER A 398 7.48 18.89 23.57
N ILE A 399 7.28 18.03 22.57
CA ILE A 399 8.37 17.33 21.87
C ILE A 399 9.18 18.31 21.03
N LEU A 400 8.52 19.22 20.28
CA LEU A 400 9.20 20.24 19.47
C LEU A 400 9.89 21.31 20.33
N GLU A 401 9.29 21.73 21.45
CA GLU A 401 9.93 22.60 22.45
C GLU A 401 11.21 21.96 23.00
N THR A 402 11.19 20.67 23.29
CA THR A 402 12.36 19.94 23.81
C THR A 402 13.45 19.83 22.74
N ALA A 403 13.08 19.58 21.48
CA ALA A 403 14.05 19.60 20.38
C ALA A 403 14.72 20.99 20.20
N LEU A 404 13.96 22.09 20.28
CA LEU A 404 14.51 23.45 20.18
C LEU A 404 15.32 23.92 21.39
N GLN A 405 15.30 23.21 22.53
CA GLN A 405 16.24 23.46 23.63
C GLN A 405 17.66 22.96 23.31
N GLU A 406 17.79 22.00 22.40
CA GLU A 406 19.07 21.42 21.97
C GLU A 406 19.52 21.93 20.60
N LEU A 407 18.60 22.23 19.68
CA LEU A 407 18.89 22.67 18.32
C LEU A 407 19.20 24.17 18.24
N THR A 408 20.27 24.49 17.53
CA THR A 408 20.78 25.85 17.27
C THR A 408 21.31 25.95 15.85
N MET A 409 21.61 27.16 15.38
CA MET A 409 22.25 27.37 14.06
C MET A 409 23.64 26.70 13.92
N GLU A 410 24.28 26.27 15.01
CA GLU A 410 25.61 25.63 14.98
C GLU A 410 25.57 24.10 14.96
N ASN A 411 24.46 23.47 15.39
CA ASN A 411 24.37 22.01 15.56
C ASN A 411 23.11 21.36 14.95
N ALA A 412 22.16 22.14 14.43
CA ALA A 412 21.09 21.59 13.61
C ALA A 412 21.64 21.01 12.28
N PRO A 413 21.04 19.93 11.73
CA PRO A 413 21.41 19.37 10.42
C PRO A 413 21.53 20.41 9.30
N SER A 414 20.64 21.40 9.29
CA SER A 414 20.75 22.62 8.48
C SER A 414 19.98 23.78 9.11
N ILE A 415 20.22 25.00 8.62
CA ILE A 415 19.46 26.19 9.06
C ILE A 415 18.03 26.16 8.49
N ASP A 416 17.85 25.64 7.27
CA ASP A 416 16.54 25.34 6.69
C ASP A 416 15.74 24.37 7.57
N TYR A 417 16.37 23.30 8.07
CA TYR A 417 15.75 22.37 9.02
C TYR A 417 15.35 23.06 10.33
N LEU A 418 16.22 23.90 10.91
CA LEU A 418 15.89 24.65 12.12
C LEU A 418 14.68 25.57 11.90
N ALA A 419 14.57 26.21 10.74
CA ALA A 419 13.41 27.02 10.38
C ALA A 419 12.13 26.20 10.22
N LEU A 420 12.20 24.98 9.68
CA LEU A 420 11.05 24.07 9.60
C LEU A 420 10.50 23.73 10.98
N VAL A 421 11.37 23.43 11.95
CA VAL A 421 10.96 23.19 13.35
C VAL A 421 10.28 24.42 13.96
N HIS A 422 10.78 25.62 13.66
CA HIS A 422 10.16 26.87 14.11
C HIS A 422 8.77 27.09 13.49
N VAL A 423 8.59 26.82 12.19
CA VAL A 423 7.28 26.92 11.51
C VAL A 423 6.28 25.94 12.12
N HIS A 424 6.66 24.66 12.29
CA HIS A 424 5.79 23.65 12.89
C HIS A 424 5.38 24.02 14.32
N LEU A 425 6.34 24.37 15.20
CA LEU A 425 6.01 24.77 16.58
C LEU A 425 5.16 26.06 16.61
N ALA A 426 5.37 27.00 15.69
CA ALA A 426 4.54 28.20 15.60
C ALA A 426 3.08 27.84 15.27
N MET A 427 2.85 26.89 14.36
CA MET A 427 1.48 26.43 14.06
C MET A 427 0.86 25.67 15.23
N MET A 428 1.64 24.88 15.97
CA MET A 428 1.16 24.22 17.19
C MET A 428 0.72 25.25 18.25
N TYR A 429 1.45 26.36 18.42
CA TYR A 429 1.03 27.48 19.28
C TYR A 429 -0.23 28.19 18.76
N ALA A 430 -0.30 28.48 17.45
CA ALA A 430 -1.45 29.15 16.84
C ALA A 430 -2.73 28.29 16.89
N GLY A 431 -2.59 26.96 16.88
CA GLY A 431 -3.68 26.01 17.10
C GLY A 431 -4.22 26.03 18.54
N GLN A 432 -3.37 26.34 19.52
CA GLN A 432 -3.74 26.57 20.93
C GLN A 432 -4.28 27.99 21.19
N GLY A 433 -4.33 28.85 20.17
CA GLY A 433 -4.68 30.27 20.30
C GLY A 433 -3.58 31.15 20.89
N GLU A 434 -2.34 30.66 20.98
CA GLU A 434 -1.18 31.42 21.46
C GLU A 434 -0.48 32.19 20.33
N ASP A 435 -1.25 32.95 19.56
CA ASP A 435 -0.78 33.62 18.32
C ASP A 435 0.40 34.57 18.53
N GLU A 436 0.48 35.23 19.69
CA GLU A 436 1.63 36.08 20.02
C GLU A 436 2.95 35.28 20.05
N LYS A 437 2.94 34.05 20.57
CA LYS A 437 4.12 33.16 20.55
C LYS A 437 4.41 32.62 19.15
N ALA A 438 3.37 32.28 18.38
CA ALA A 438 3.52 31.84 17.00
C ALA A 438 4.20 32.93 16.15
N ILE A 439 3.72 34.17 16.27
CA ILE A 439 4.26 35.35 15.59
C ILE A 439 5.70 35.65 16.05
N GLU A 440 6.00 35.55 17.34
CA GLU A 440 7.37 35.70 17.87
C GLU A 440 8.32 34.66 17.28
N LEU A 441 7.89 33.39 17.23
CA LEU A 441 8.73 32.30 16.72
C LEU A 441 8.99 32.39 15.20
N LEU A 442 8.00 32.82 14.42
CA LEU A 442 8.17 33.11 12.99
C LEU A 442 9.05 34.35 12.75
N ALA A 443 8.93 35.37 13.60
CA ALA A 443 9.78 36.56 13.51
C ALA A 443 11.26 36.23 13.78
N ASN A 444 11.57 35.27 14.65
CA ASN A 444 12.94 34.83 14.92
C ASN A 444 13.64 34.22 13.68
N ILE A 445 12.88 33.61 12.75
CA ILE A 445 13.43 33.06 11.48
C ILE A 445 14.03 34.18 10.60
N GLN A 446 13.59 35.43 10.76
CA GLN A 446 14.16 36.58 10.06
C GLN A 446 15.64 36.86 10.44
N GLU A 447 16.10 36.36 11.59
CA GLU A 447 17.51 36.47 12.01
C GLU A 447 18.40 35.39 11.37
N PHE A 448 17.82 34.35 10.75
CA PHE A 448 18.57 33.24 10.18
C PHE A 448 19.21 33.63 8.82
N PRO A 449 20.43 33.16 8.51
CA PRO A 449 21.08 33.42 7.22
C PRO A 449 20.29 32.86 6.04
N SER A 450 19.70 33.71 5.19
CA SER A 450 18.96 33.28 3.99
C SER A 450 19.84 32.89 2.79
N VAL A 451 21.08 33.41 2.71
CA VAL A 451 21.98 33.12 1.58
C VAL A 451 22.47 31.67 1.66
N GLY A 452 21.94 30.81 0.79
CA GLY A 452 22.24 29.38 0.76
C GLY A 452 21.29 28.50 1.57
N ASN A 453 20.24 29.09 2.17
CA ASN A 453 19.19 28.39 2.90
C ASN A 453 17.85 28.79 2.25
N GLN A 454 17.38 27.95 1.33
CA GLN A 454 16.28 28.28 0.42
C GLN A 454 14.93 28.27 1.14
N TYR A 455 14.76 27.40 2.13
CA TYR A 455 13.53 27.38 2.93
C TYR A 455 13.44 28.59 3.85
N VAL A 456 14.54 29.02 4.48
CA VAL A 456 14.63 30.30 5.20
C VAL A 456 14.29 31.47 4.28
N GLN A 457 14.82 31.49 3.04
CA GLN A 457 14.48 32.52 2.07
C GLN A 457 12.97 32.52 1.74
N PHE A 458 12.39 31.36 1.45
CA PHE A 458 10.97 31.19 1.12
C PHE A 458 10.04 31.59 2.28
N VAL A 459 10.35 31.16 3.51
CA VAL A 459 9.65 31.58 4.73
C VAL A 459 9.73 33.10 4.92
N ASN A 460 10.92 33.68 4.73
CA ASN A 460 11.11 35.11 4.94
C ASN A 460 10.37 35.95 3.87
N GLU A 461 10.38 35.53 2.60
CA GLU A 461 9.61 36.17 1.53
C GLU A 461 8.09 36.06 1.77
N SER A 462 7.62 34.88 2.20
CA SER A 462 6.21 34.61 2.54
C SER A 462 5.73 35.46 3.73
N TRP A 463 6.54 35.56 4.78
CA TRP A 463 6.26 36.36 5.97
C TRP A 463 6.14 37.86 5.66
N GLN A 464 7.06 38.40 4.86
CA GLN A 464 7.03 39.82 4.47
C GLN A 464 5.84 40.16 3.55
N ALA A 465 5.29 39.18 2.82
CA ALA A 465 4.11 39.35 1.99
C ALA A 465 2.79 39.33 2.79
N ASN A 466 2.68 38.45 3.81
CA ASN A 466 1.42 38.11 4.48
C ASN A 466 1.48 38.32 6.01
N LEU A 467 1.85 39.53 6.44
CA LEU A 467 2.07 39.96 7.84
C LEU A 467 0.83 39.96 8.77
N VAL A 468 -0.24 39.22 8.44
CA VAL A 468 -1.54 39.34 9.12
C VAL A 468 -1.70 38.30 10.25
N SER A 469 -1.31 37.05 10.00
CA SER A 469 -1.60 35.96 10.95
C SER A 469 -0.88 34.62 10.64
N PRO A 470 -0.83 33.68 11.61
CA PRO A 470 -0.29 32.33 11.39
C PRO A 470 -1.07 31.50 10.34
N VAL A 471 -2.41 31.56 10.31
CA VAL A 471 -3.21 30.76 9.36
C VAL A 471 -2.96 31.22 7.93
N GLN A 472 -2.99 32.53 7.66
CA GLN A 472 -2.76 33.07 6.32
C GLN A 472 -1.32 32.80 5.84
N PHE A 473 -0.35 32.87 6.74
CA PHE A 473 1.03 32.47 6.47
C PHE A 473 1.16 30.99 6.09
N CYS A 474 0.54 30.10 6.88
CA CYS A 474 0.60 28.65 6.65
C CYS A 474 -0.10 28.25 5.34
N ASN A 475 -1.30 28.80 5.11
CA ASN A 475 -2.04 28.64 3.87
C ASN A 475 -1.20 29.04 2.66
N PHE A 476 -0.63 30.25 2.66
CA PHE A 476 0.22 30.75 1.57
C PHE A 476 1.44 29.84 1.30
N ILE A 477 2.08 29.34 2.36
CA ILE A 477 3.23 28.44 2.23
C ILE A 477 2.84 27.11 1.58
N ASN A 478 1.69 26.53 1.94
CA ASN A 478 1.22 25.26 1.37
C ASN A 478 0.95 25.39 -0.14
N GLY A 479 0.38 26.52 -0.60
CA GLY A 479 0.22 26.79 -2.03
C GLY A 479 1.51 27.13 -2.79
N GLY A 480 2.63 27.33 -2.08
CA GLY A 480 3.95 27.63 -2.67
C GLY A 480 4.94 26.46 -2.67
N GLY A 481 4.49 25.26 -2.30
CA GLY A 481 5.34 24.13 -1.91
C GLY A 481 6.37 23.62 -2.93
N GLU A 482 6.15 23.81 -4.24
CA GLU A 482 7.14 23.50 -5.28
C GLU A 482 8.49 24.22 -5.04
N ASN A 483 8.47 25.40 -4.41
CA ASN A 483 9.70 26.12 -4.05
C ASN A 483 10.44 25.42 -2.91
N GLY A 484 9.73 24.77 -1.98
CA GLY A 484 10.28 23.95 -0.90
C GLY A 484 10.91 22.64 -1.39
N LEU A 485 10.37 22.04 -2.46
CA LEU A 485 10.96 20.88 -3.14
C LEU A 485 12.36 21.17 -3.73
N SER A 486 12.65 22.42 -4.08
CA SER A 486 13.95 22.81 -4.67
C SER A 486 15.14 22.79 -3.68
N THR A 487 14.91 22.36 -2.44
CA THR A 487 15.83 22.46 -1.30
C THR A 487 16.31 21.09 -0.81
N LEU A 488 17.31 21.05 0.07
CA LEU A 488 17.72 19.81 0.76
C LEU A 488 16.62 19.22 1.67
N LEU A 489 15.59 20.00 2.03
CA LEU A 489 14.41 19.47 2.73
C LEU A 489 13.43 18.79 1.77
N GLY A 490 13.51 19.03 0.45
CA GLY A 490 12.58 18.50 -0.56
C GLY A 490 12.39 16.99 -0.45
N THR A 491 13.50 16.25 -0.40
CA THR A 491 13.51 14.77 -0.23
C THR A 491 12.95 14.30 1.11
N GLU A 492 12.90 15.17 2.13
CA GLU A 492 12.34 14.86 3.45
C GLU A 492 10.84 15.22 3.56
N ILE A 493 10.28 15.97 2.60
CA ILE A 493 8.87 16.39 2.57
C ILE A 493 8.03 15.75 1.44
N GLU A 494 8.65 15.12 0.43
CA GLU A 494 7.96 14.35 -0.62
C GLU A 494 7.04 13.24 -0.06
N GLN A 495 5.86 12.99 -0.65
CA GLN A 495 4.90 11.97 -0.22
C GLN A 495 5.29 10.54 -0.61
N ASP A 496 5.98 10.35 -1.75
CA ASP A 496 6.32 9.04 -2.36
C ASP A 496 7.06 8.05 -1.42
N LEU A 497 7.75 8.57 -0.40
CA LEU A 497 8.37 7.76 0.66
C LEU A 497 7.37 7.20 1.70
N TYR A 498 6.07 7.26 1.44
CA TYR A 498 5.03 6.63 2.25
C TYR A 498 4.17 5.65 1.42
N TYR A 499 3.64 6.10 0.28
CA TYR A 499 2.78 5.29 -0.58
C TYR A 499 3.53 4.67 -1.79
N ILE A 500 3.91 3.40 -1.60
CA ILE A 500 4.06 2.40 -2.70
C ILE A 500 5.13 2.71 -3.78
N GLY A 501 6.38 2.96 -3.38
CA GLY A 501 7.61 2.44 -4.03
C GLY A 501 7.85 2.65 -5.54
N TYR A 502 7.05 3.48 -6.20
CA TYR A 502 7.25 4.02 -7.54
C TYR A 502 6.81 5.49 -7.45
N PRO A 503 7.66 6.47 -7.82
CA PRO A 503 7.22 7.84 -7.96
C PRO A 503 6.33 7.93 -9.20
N ILE A 504 5.03 7.64 -9.05
CA ILE A 504 4.04 7.78 -10.13
C ILE A 504 3.79 9.27 -10.37
N TYR A 505 3.82 10.07 -9.29
CA TYR A 505 3.75 11.53 -9.30
C TYR A 505 4.69 12.06 -8.21
N GLN A 506 5.55 13.04 -8.52
CA GLN A 506 6.37 13.70 -7.48
C GLN A 506 5.48 14.65 -6.66
N GLU A 507 4.61 14.09 -5.84
CA GLU A 507 3.69 14.84 -5.00
C GLU A 507 4.37 15.24 -3.69
N PHE A 508 4.39 16.55 -3.43
CA PHE A 508 4.90 17.12 -2.20
C PHE A 508 3.83 17.02 -1.11
N ASP A 509 4.22 17.02 0.16
CA ASP A 509 3.27 17.05 1.27
C ASP A 509 3.16 18.46 1.88
N PRO A 510 2.04 19.20 1.65
CA PRO A 510 1.78 20.51 2.26
C PRO A 510 1.93 20.50 3.78
N GLU A 511 1.33 19.51 4.44
CA GLU A 511 1.29 19.40 5.89
C GLU A 511 2.68 19.20 6.51
N LYS A 512 3.64 18.68 5.73
CA LYS A 512 5.04 18.57 6.17
C LYS A 512 5.83 19.87 6.04
N ILE A 513 5.43 20.80 5.18
CA ILE A 513 6.00 22.16 5.17
C ILE A 513 5.34 23.02 6.25
N CYS A 514 4.01 23.09 6.25
CA CYS A 514 3.24 23.79 7.26
C CYS A 514 1.95 23.03 7.56
N PRO A 515 1.69 22.63 8.82
CA PRO A 515 0.59 21.75 9.16
C PRO A 515 -0.72 22.55 9.28
N LEU A 516 -1.33 22.86 8.14
CA LEU A 516 -2.49 23.73 8.00
C LEU A 516 -3.78 23.02 8.41
N ASP A 517 -3.94 21.75 8.05
CA ASP A 517 -5.10 20.94 8.44
C ASP A 517 -5.13 20.74 9.95
N ASP A 518 -3.98 20.40 10.54
CA ASP A 518 -3.79 20.38 12.00
C ASP A 518 -4.14 21.74 12.62
N LEU A 519 -3.61 22.84 12.08
CA LEU A 519 -3.85 24.19 12.62
C LEU A 519 -5.34 24.54 12.63
N ILE A 520 -6.05 24.26 11.53
CA ILE A 520 -7.49 24.53 11.40
C ILE A 520 -8.27 23.66 12.37
N ALA A 521 -8.04 22.35 12.37
CA ALA A 521 -8.74 21.41 13.26
C ALA A 521 -8.54 21.80 14.73
N ASN A 522 -7.31 22.14 15.13
CA ASN A 522 -7.01 22.57 16.48
C ASN A 522 -7.65 23.93 16.84
N ARG A 523 -7.76 24.88 15.90
CA ARG A 523 -8.50 26.12 16.12
C ARG A 523 -9.99 25.89 16.32
N LEU A 524 -10.63 25.10 15.44
CA LEU A 524 -12.05 24.77 15.54
C LEU A 524 -12.38 24.03 16.86
N ASN A 525 -11.46 23.21 17.36
CA ASN A 525 -11.61 22.52 18.65
C ASN A 525 -11.27 23.38 19.88
N THR A 526 -10.43 24.41 19.73
CA THR A 526 -9.97 25.26 20.86
C THR A 526 -10.90 26.45 21.11
N PHE A 527 -11.51 26.99 20.06
CA PHE A 527 -12.30 28.23 20.13
C PHE A 527 -13.80 27.98 20.00
N THR A 528 -14.57 28.40 21.00
CA THR A 528 -16.03 28.51 20.91
C THR A 528 -16.43 29.66 19.98
N LEU A 529 -17.21 29.37 18.94
CA LEU A 529 -17.74 30.36 18.01
C LEU A 529 -19.13 30.85 18.45
N ASP A 530 -19.28 32.16 18.74
CA ASP A 530 -20.54 32.75 19.24
C ASP A 530 -21.61 32.83 18.13
N ALA A 531 -22.70 32.07 18.27
CA ALA A 531 -23.83 32.08 17.31
C ALA A 531 -24.69 33.36 17.33
N LYS A 532 -24.34 34.36 18.16
CA LYS A 532 -24.86 35.73 18.02
C LYS A 532 -24.20 36.51 16.89
N LYS A 533 -23.06 36.02 16.39
CA LYS A 533 -22.39 36.50 15.17
C LYS A 533 -22.77 35.59 14.00
N THR A 534 -22.78 36.14 12.79
CA THR A 534 -22.84 35.30 11.58
C THR A 534 -21.59 34.41 11.50
N PRO A 535 -21.61 33.24 10.82
CA PRO A 535 -20.41 32.40 10.70
C PRO A 535 -19.23 33.16 10.09
N VAL A 536 -19.47 34.02 9.10
CA VAL A 536 -18.43 34.90 8.52
C VAL A 536 -17.75 35.77 9.59
N GLU A 537 -18.51 36.33 10.53
CA GLU A 537 -17.96 37.14 11.63
C GLU A 537 -17.31 36.30 12.74
N ALA A 538 -17.85 35.11 13.02
CA ALA A 538 -17.34 34.22 14.06
C ALA A 538 -16.03 33.52 13.65
N PHE A 539 -15.98 32.97 12.43
CA PHE A 539 -14.75 32.39 11.86
C PHE A 539 -13.66 33.46 11.68
N ALA A 540 -14.02 34.72 11.38
CA ALA A 540 -13.06 35.82 11.32
C ALA A 540 -12.46 36.19 12.69
N ASP A 541 -13.15 35.95 13.82
CA ASP A 541 -12.53 36.11 15.15
C ASP A 541 -11.37 35.14 15.38
N ILE A 542 -11.42 33.98 14.71
CA ILE A 542 -10.39 32.94 14.73
C ILE A 542 -9.62 32.85 13.40
N ASP A 543 -9.59 33.95 12.64
CA ASP A 543 -8.79 34.11 11.41
C ASP A 543 -8.96 32.98 10.37
N LEU A 544 -10.16 32.41 10.30
CA LEU A 544 -10.52 31.46 9.25
C LEU A 544 -11.40 32.16 8.19
N PRO A 545 -11.02 32.13 6.90
CA PRO A 545 -11.74 32.85 5.85
C PRO A 545 -12.96 32.06 5.37
N PHE A 546 -14.05 32.09 6.13
CA PHE A 546 -15.29 31.40 5.77
C PHE A 546 -16.11 32.15 4.70
N VAL A 547 -16.35 31.49 3.57
CA VAL A 547 -17.20 31.97 2.47
C VAL A 547 -18.52 31.19 2.46
N PRO A 548 -19.68 31.86 2.67
CA PRO A 548 -20.96 31.20 2.71
C PRO A 548 -21.44 30.81 1.30
N MET A 549 -21.84 29.55 1.14
CA MET A 549 -22.41 29.00 -0.08
C MET A 549 -23.94 29.04 -0.07
N LEU A 550 -24.55 28.56 1.02
CA LEU A 550 -26.00 28.40 1.17
C LEU A 550 -26.39 28.59 2.63
N THR A 551 -27.55 29.21 2.86
CA THR A 551 -28.13 29.39 4.20
C THR A 551 -29.58 28.92 4.19
N GLY A 552 -29.97 28.09 5.13
CA GLY A 552 -31.32 27.53 5.20
C GLY A 552 -31.63 26.93 6.57
N ASN A 553 -32.73 26.21 6.65
CA ASN A 553 -33.04 25.34 7.78
C ASN A 553 -33.10 23.92 7.19
N PHE A 554 -32.20 23.05 7.63
CA PHE A 554 -31.90 21.74 7.05
C PHE A 554 -32.16 20.59 8.04
N ASP A 555 -32.68 20.87 9.24
CA ASP A 555 -33.14 19.87 10.20
C ASP A 555 -34.50 20.25 10.85
N GLU A 556 -34.88 19.58 11.94
CA GLU A 556 -36.17 19.77 12.60
C GLU A 556 -36.29 21.03 13.48
N ASP A 557 -35.20 21.76 13.71
CA ASP A 557 -35.15 22.85 14.68
C ASP A 557 -35.63 24.20 14.08
N SER A 558 -35.40 25.34 14.73
CA SER A 558 -35.86 26.66 14.24
C SER A 558 -34.75 27.67 13.98
N GLN A 559 -33.51 27.19 14.01
CA GLN A 559 -32.28 27.93 13.78
C GLN A 559 -31.97 27.91 12.27
N ILE A 560 -30.80 28.42 11.87
CA ILE A 560 -30.43 28.55 10.46
C ILE A 560 -29.00 28.07 10.32
N GLU A 561 -28.84 27.09 9.46
CA GLU A 561 -27.58 26.41 9.18
C GLU A 561 -26.94 27.03 7.95
N TRP A 562 -25.61 27.06 7.96
CA TRP A 562 -24.79 27.73 6.97
C TRP A 562 -23.80 26.73 6.39
N LEU A 563 -24.05 26.33 5.14
CA LEU A 563 -23.06 25.66 4.32
C LEU A 563 -22.12 26.72 3.74
N GLY A 564 -20.82 26.46 3.82
CA GLY A 564 -19.81 27.27 3.17
C GLY A 564 -18.49 26.52 3.05
N TYR A 565 -17.45 27.24 2.69
CA TYR A 565 -16.10 26.72 2.65
C TYR A 565 -15.10 27.67 3.28
N LEU A 566 -13.97 27.12 3.73
CA LEU A 566 -12.80 27.92 4.08
C LEU A 566 -12.01 28.23 2.79
N ASP A 567 -11.84 29.50 2.49
CA ASP A 567 -11.13 30.03 1.33
C ASP A 567 -9.61 29.88 1.52
N LEU A 568 -9.15 28.66 1.26
CA LEU A 568 -7.80 28.16 1.46
C LEU A 568 -7.32 27.47 0.17
N ASN A 569 -6.01 27.20 0.08
CA ASN A 569 -5.44 26.50 -1.07
C ASN A 569 -5.93 25.04 -1.20
N GLU A 570 -6.37 24.43 -0.09
CA GLU A 570 -7.22 23.23 -0.10
C GLU A 570 -8.57 23.58 0.57
N PRO A 571 -9.61 23.91 -0.22
CA PRO A 571 -10.90 24.32 0.32
C PRO A 571 -11.55 23.26 1.21
N LYS A 572 -11.97 23.64 2.42
CA LYS A 572 -12.70 22.76 3.34
C LYS A 572 -14.17 23.14 3.39
N ILE A 573 -15.06 22.23 2.99
CA ILE A 573 -16.51 22.41 3.06
C ILE A 573 -16.97 22.19 4.50
N ILE A 574 -17.58 23.21 5.09
CA ILE A 574 -18.07 23.20 6.48
C ILE A 574 -19.56 23.55 6.50
N LEU A 575 -20.32 22.79 7.28
CA LEU A 575 -21.68 23.14 7.66
C LEU A 575 -21.71 23.57 9.13
N ALA A 576 -22.04 24.84 9.35
CA ALA A 576 -22.19 25.44 10.67
C ALA A 576 -23.67 25.44 11.08
N ASP A 577 -23.96 24.79 12.20
CA ASP A 577 -25.26 24.59 12.83
C ASP A 577 -25.27 25.35 14.16
N ALA A 578 -26.32 26.11 14.46
CA ALA A 578 -26.35 26.95 15.66
C ALA A 578 -27.07 26.20 16.79
N SER A 579 -26.44 26.03 17.95
CA SER A 579 -27.06 25.41 19.12
C SER A 579 -26.62 26.09 20.42
N ASP A 580 -27.56 26.34 21.34
CA ASP A 580 -27.30 26.95 22.67
C ASP A 580 -26.46 28.26 22.71
N ASN A 581 -26.46 29.04 21.61
CA ASN A 581 -25.65 30.25 21.33
C ASN A 581 -24.21 30.00 20.86
N GLU A 582 -23.87 28.78 20.45
CA GLU A 582 -22.57 28.39 19.90
C GLU A 582 -22.76 27.76 18.50
N TRP A 583 -21.77 27.86 17.61
CA TRP A 583 -21.79 27.14 16.33
C TRP A 583 -21.21 25.73 16.52
N THR A 584 -22.05 24.71 16.33
CA THR A 584 -21.64 23.33 16.09
C THR A 584 -21.17 23.21 14.64
N LEU A 585 -20.00 22.60 14.42
CA LEU A 585 -19.37 22.56 13.10
C LEU A 585 -19.23 21.13 12.60
N ASN A 586 -19.61 20.91 11.35
CA ASN A 586 -19.48 19.64 10.67
C ASN A 586 -18.54 19.81 9.47
N SER A 587 -17.45 19.04 9.44
CA SER A 587 -16.52 19.00 8.30
C SER A 587 -17.04 18.01 7.27
N ILE A 588 -17.53 18.52 6.14
CA ILE A 588 -18.25 17.70 5.14
C ILE A 588 -17.27 17.08 4.14
N TYR A 589 -16.31 17.87 3.66
CA TYR A 589 -15.38 17.44 2.61
C TYR A 589 -14.14 18.33 2.55
N ASN A 590 -12.96 17.71 2.37
CA ASN A 590 -11.73 18.41 2.03
C ASN A 590 -11.51 18.31 0.51
N VAL A 591 -11.35 19.45 -0.17
CA VAL A 591 -11.01 19.48 -1.60
C VAL A 591 -9.48 19.41 -1.72
N HIS A 592 -8.98 18.20 -1.97
CA HIS A 592 -7.55 17.95 -2.15
C HIS A 592 -7.11 18.20 -3.60
N SER A 593 -5.95 18.83 -3.79
CA SER A 593 -5.25 18.98 -5.07
C SER A 593 -6.11 19.53 -6.23
N SER A 594 -7.06 20.44 -5.95
CA SER A 594 -7.94 21.03 -6.96
C SER A 594 -8.49 22.40 -6.54
N ASP A 595 -8.54 23.35 -7.48
CA ASP A 595 -9.18 24.65 -7.26
C ASP A 595 -10.71 24.51 -7.32
N LEU A 596 -11.42 25.11 -6.35
CA LEU A 596 -12.88 25.26 -6.39
C LEU A 596 -13.27 26.47 -7.25
N VAL A 597 -13.93 26.21 -8.38
CA VAL A 597 -14.28 27.25 -9.38
C VAL A 597 -15.68 27.82 -9.15
N ASP A 598 -16.65 26.94 -8.98
CA ASP A 598 -18.07 27.26 -8.80
C ASP A 598 -18.74 26.12 -8.01
N PHE A 599 -19.95 26.36 -7.53
CA PHE A 599 -20.73 25.33 -6.85
C PHE A 599 -22.22 25.47 -7.15
N GLN A 600 -22.95 24.35 -7.07
CA GLN A 600 -24.41 24.32 -7.18
C GLN A 600 -24.98 23.54 -5.99
N THR A 601 -26.11 24.00 -5.48
CA THR A 601 -26.83 23.31 -4.40
C THR A 601 -28.25 22.98 -4.82
N TYR A 602 -28.73 21.84 -4.34
CA TYR A 602 -30.12 21.39 -4.50
C TYR A 602 -30.58 20.76 -3.18
N GLN A 603 -31.85 20.96 -2.84
CA GLN A 603 -32.49 20.44 -1.64
C GLN A 603 -33.69 19.61 -2.07
N THR A 604 -33.76 18.37 -1.61
CA THR A 604 -34.90 17.47 -1.85
C THR A 604 -34.90 16.39 -0.78
N ASP A 605 -36.05 15.75 -0.61
CA ASP A 605 -36.22 14.51 0.16
C ASP A 605 -35.94 13.32 -0.80
N PHE A 606 -34.72 12.77 -0.75
CA PHE A 606 -34.25 11.68 -1.60
C PHE A 606 -34.75 10.31 -1.14
N ASN A 607 -34.70 10.07 0.17
CA ASN A 607 -35.02 8.77 0.75
C ASN A 607 -36.54 8.61 1.10
N SER A 608 -37.32 9.69 1.01
CA SER A 608 -38.74 9.78 1.38
C SER A 608 -39.04 9.56 2.87
N ASP A 609 -38.08 9.83 3.76
CA ASP A 609 -38.24 9.78 5.21
C ASP A 609 -38.91 11.05 5.80
N GLY A 610 -38.93 12.14 5.03
CA GLY A 610 -39.54 13.42 5.38
C GLY A 610 -38.56 14.49 5.89
N GLN A 611 -37.26 14.19 5.96
CA GLN A 611 -36.19 15.17 6.11
C GLN A 611 -35.80 15.74 4.74
N THR A 612 -34.77 16.58 4.67
CA THR A 612 -34.32 17.19 3.42
C THR A 612 -32.82 17.06 3.31
N GLU A 613 -32.37 16.24 2.39
CA GLU A 613 -30.96 16.12 2.05
C GLU A 613 -30.49 17.30 1.20
N LEU A 614 -29.21 17.59 1.36
CA LEU A 614 -28.51 18.63 0.63
C LEU A 614 -27.58 17.96 -0.39
N VAL A 615 -27.81 18.23 -1.66
CA VAL A 615 -26.88 17.89 -2.74
C VAL A 615 -26.04 19.11 -3.09
N LEU A 616 -24.72 18.95 -3.01
CA LEU A 616 -23.71 19.96 -3.33
C LEU A 616 -22.84 19.47 -4.48
N SER A 617 -22.92 20.11 -5.64
CA SER A 617 -21.92 19.95 -6.70
C SER A 617 -20.83 20.99 -6.57
N LEU A 618 -19.58 20.54 -6.61
CA LEU A 618 -18.38 21.34 -6.68
C LEU A 618 -17.82 21.26 -8.10
N GLU A 619 -17.61 22.39 -8.78
CA GLU A 619 -16.84 22.46 -10.02
C GLU A 619 -15.36 22.62 -9.67
N LEU A 620 -14.55 21.63 -10.01
CA LEU A 620 -13.16 21.50 -9.60
C LEU A 620 -12.23 21.45 -10.83
N ILE A 621 -11.07 22.08 -10.74
CA ILE A 621 -9.99 21.96 -11.75
C ILE A 621 -8.87 21.08 -11.18
N ASN A 622 -8.57 19.98 -11.86
CA ASN A 622 -7.38 19.15 -11.61
C ASN A 622 -6.30 19.40 -12.67
N TYR A 623 -5.04 19.12 -12.34
CA TYR A 623 -3.89 19.37 -13.19
C TYR A 623 -3.83 18.41 -14.40
N PRO A 624 -3.47 18.87 -15.62
CA PRO A 624 -3.44 20.26 -16.08
C PRO A 624 -4.78 20.63 -16.75
N ASP A 625 -5.55 21.51 -16.11
CA ASP A 625 -6.79 22.13 -16.63
C ASP A 625 -7.97 21.17 -16.95
N ASN A 626 -8.06 20.00 -16.30
CA ASN A 626 -9.24 19.13 -16.41
C ASN A 626 -10.33 19.58 -15.43
N ILE A 627 -11.43 20.13 -15.95
CA ILE A 627 -12.64 20.39 -15.15
C ILE A 627 -13.36 19.07 -14.90
N PHE A 628 -13.71 18.82 -13.64
CA PHE A 628 -14.57 17.73 -13.21
C PHE A 628 -15.54 18.23 -12.13
N TYR A 629 -16.63 17.50 -11.94
CA TYR A 629 -17.67 17.85 -10.98
C TYR A 629 -17.74 16.77 -9.90
N TYR A 630 -17.58 17.15 -8.65
CA TYR A 630 -17.78 16.26 -7.52
C TYR A 630 -19.11 16.61 -6.84
N VAL A 631 -20.06 15.67 -6.88
CA VAL A 631 -21.39 15.83 -6.31
C VAL A 631 -21.44 15.08 -4.99
N LEU A 632 -21.77 15.78 -3.92
CA LEU A 632 -21.88 15.28 -2.56
C LEU A 632 -23.35 15.16 -2.17
N LEU A 633 -23.69 14.08 -1.47
CA LEU A 633 -24.94 13.97 -0.71
C LEU A 633 -24.64 14.18 0.77
N ILE A 634 -25.42 15.04 1.43
CA ILE A 634 -25.24 15.47 2.81
C ILE A 634 -26.57 15.31 3.55
N GLU A 635 -26.54 14.57 4.66
CA GLU A 635 -27.70 14.23 5.49
C GLU A 635 -27.51 14.70 6.94
N LYS A 636 -28.61 14.87 7.68
CA LYS A 636 -28.59 15.03 9.14
C LYS A 636 -28.65 13.65 9.79
N THR A 637 -27.63 13.29 10.56
CA THR A 637 -27.54 12.05 11.34
C THR A 637 -27.62 12.35 12.85
N GLU A 638 -27.58 11.32 13.70
CA GLU A 638 -27.51 11.51 15.16
C GLU A 638 -26.22 12.24 15.60
N ALA A 639 -25.16 12.22 14.78
CA ALA A 639 -23.87 12.84 15.08
C ALA A 639 -23.76 14.31 14.65
N GLY A 640 -24.57 14.74 13.69
CA GLY A 640 -24.49 16.07 13.08
C GLY A 640 -24.93 16.05 11.62
N PHE A 641 -24.32 16.89 10.79
CA PHE A 641 -24.48 16.81 9.33
C PHE A 641 -23.29 16.06 8.73
N GLU A 642 -23.52 15.00 7.98
CA GLU A 642 -22.47 14.13 7.47
C GLU A 642 -22.59 13.96 5.95
N ARG A 643 -21.45 13.77 5.29
CA ARG A 643 -21.43 13.34 3.89
C ARG A 643 -21.79 11.87 3.83
N THR A 644 -22.94 11.55 3.24
CA THR A 644 -23.45 10.18 3.11
C THR A 644 -23.26 9.60 1.72
N GLY A 645 -22.91 10.41 0.72
CA GLY A 645 -22.62 9.92 -0.63
C GLY A 645 -21.66 10.81 -1.44
N GLY A 646 -21.15 10.27 -2.56
CA GLY A 646 -20.38 11.03 -3.54
C GLY A 646 -20.49 10.47 -4.96
N LEU A 647 -20.37 11.34 -5.96
CA LEU A 647 -20.39 11.01 -7.38
C LEU A 647 -19.43 11.93 -8.14
N SER A 648 -18.65 11.38 -9.08
CA SER A 648 -17.70 12.14 -9.92
C SER A 648 -18.14 12.15 -11.38
N LEU A 649 -18.22 13.34 -11.98
CA LEU A 649 -18.74 13.57 -13.32
C LEU A 649 -17.78 14.41 -14.16
N LYS A 650 -17.80 14.19 -15.50
CA LYS A 650 -16.98 14.93 -16.47
C LYS A 650 -17.74 16.06 -17.19
N GLU A 651 -19.04 16.18 -16.94
CA GLU A 651 -19.92 17.20 -17.51
C GLU A 651 -20.72 17.86 -16.39
N THR A 652 -21.14 19.11 -16.58
CA THR A 652 -21.89 19.88 -15.58
C THR A 652 -23.18 19.15 -15.18
N PRO A 653 -23.39 18.81 -13.90
CA PRO A 653 -24.56 18.06 -13.48
C PRO A 653 -25.84 18.89 -13.57
N VAL A 654 -26.97 18.18 -13.71
CA VAL A 654 -28.33 18.72 -13.61
C VAL A 654 -28.93 18.15 -12.32
N LEU A 655 -28.76 18.87 -11.20
CA LEU A 655 -28.97 18.32 -9.85
C LEU A 655 -30.37 17.79 -9.57
N ASP A 656 -31.41 18.36 -10.19
CA ASP A 656 -32.80 17.91 -10.06
C ASP A 656 -33.13 16.64 -10.87
N SER A 657 -32.15 16.09 -11.59
CA SER A 657 -32.26 14.82 -12.33
C SER A 657 -31.48 13.65 -11.71
N ILE A 658 -30.51 13.94 -10.83
CA ILE A 658 -29.74 12.92 -10.10
C ILE A 658 -30.68 12.14 -9.18
N GLN A 659 -30.54 10.81 -9.13
CA GLN A 659 -31.27 9.91 -8.23
C GLN A 659 -30.35 9.41 -7.10
N LEU A 660 -30.93 8.84 -6.04
CA LEU A 660 -30.14 8.28 -4.93
C LEU A 660 -29.18 7.17 -5.42
N ASP A 661 -29.66 6.32 -6.33
CA ASP A 661 -28.91 5.22 -6.95
C ASP A 661 -27.68 5.67 -7.78
N ASP A 662 -27.54 6.97 -8.07
CA ASP A 662 -26.36 7.51 -8.77
C ASP A 662 -25.17 7.77 -7.80
N PHE A 663 -25.38 7.75 -6.49
CA PHE A 663 -24.34 8.06 -5.49
C PHE A 663 -23.59 6.82 -4.96
N GLN A 664 -22.28 6.94 -4.81
CA GLN A 664 -21.48 6.01 -4.01
C GLN A 664 -21.62 6.38 -2.53
N MET A 665 -22.40 5.61 -1.77
CA MET A 665 -22.75 5.94 -0.38
C MET A 665 -21.56 5.70 0.60
N GLN A 666 -21.25 6.70 1.40
CA GLN A 666 -20.11 6.75 2.33
C GLN A 666 -20.46 6.22 3.74
N HIS A 667 -21.73 6.26 4.15
CA HIS A 667 -22.21 5.74 5.44
C HIS A 667 -23.37 4.75 5.30
N TYR A 668 -23.19 3.78 4.39
CA TYR A 668 -23.33 2.37 4.75
C TYR A 668 -22.52 1.53 3.76
N GLN A 669 -21.19 1.52 3.94
CA GLN A 669 -20.44 0.27 3.71
C GLN A 669 -20.63 -0.70 4.89
N THR A 670 -21.87 -0.88 5.34
CA THR A 670 -22.41 -2.21 5.09
C THR A 670 -22.53 -2.37 3.58
N SER A 671 -21.43 -2.73 2.93
CA SER A 671 -21.55 -3.34 1.61
C SER A 671 -22.55 -4.48 1.74
N ILE A 672 -23.17 -4.88 0.64
CA ILE A 672 -24.19 -5.93 0.67
C ILE A 672 -23.70 -7.13 1.52
N TRP A 673 -22.42 -7.48 1.41
CA TRP A 673 -21.64 -8.37 2.30
C TRP A 673 -21.83 -8.22 3.82
N THR A 674 -21.81 -7.01 4.40
CA THR A 674 -22.00 -6.77 5.85
C THR A 674 -23.48 -6.74 6.25
N LEU A 675 -24.36 -6.20 5.38
CA LEU A 675 -25.81 -6.28 5.60
C LEU A 675 -26.26 -7.75 5.64
N LEU A 676 -25.73 -8.53 4.69
CA LEU A 676 -25.84 -9.97 4.68
C LEU A 676 -25.27 -10.52 6.02
N LYS A 677 -24.01 -10.23 6.39
CA LYS A 677 -23.38 -10.71 7.65
C LYS A 677 -24.30 -10.61 8.88
N ASP A 678 -24.88 -9.44 9.12
CA ASP A 678 -25.76 -9.20 10.27
C ASP A 678 -27.13 -9.91 10.15
N GLU A 679 -27.70 -10.04 8.94
CA GLU A 679 -28.97 -10.76 8.71
C GLU A 679 -28.81 -12.30 8.83
N TYR A 680 -27.66 -12.87 8.43
CA TYR A 680 -27.40 -14.31 8.55
C TYR A 680 -26.81 -14.73 9.90
N GLY A 681 -26.34 -13.79 10.72
CA GLY A 681 -25.64 -14.10 11.97
C GLY A 681 -24.32 -14.82 11.74
N ILE A 682 -23.62 -14.46 10.66
CA ILE A 682 -22.27 -14.96 10.36
C ILE A 682 -21.30 -14.13 11.22
N GLU A 683 -20.55 -14.76 12.12
CA GLU A 683 -19.61 -14.03 13.01
C GLU A 683 -18.41 -13.49 12.22
N ASP A 684 -18.01 -14.18 11.14
CA ASP A 684 -16.92 -13.83 10.23
C ASP A 684 -17.36 -13.00 9.01
N ASP A 685 -16.40 -12.63 8.15
CA ASP A 685 -16.64 -12.03 6.83
C ASP A 685 -17.41 -13.01 5.91
N LEU A 686 -18.41 -12.55 5.15
CA LEU A 686 -19.18 -13.40 4.24
C LEU A 686 -18.28 -14.08 3.19
N ARG A 687 -17.19 -13.43 2.75
CA ARG A 687 -16.17 -14.07 1.91
C ARG A 687 -15.53 -15.29 2.60
N THR A 688 -15.21 -15.19 3.89
CA THR A 688 -14.68 -16.31 4.68
C THR A 688 -15.71 -17.43 4.74
N PHE A 689 -16.97 -17.11 5.05
CA PHE A 689 -18.04 -18.10 5.11
C PHE A 689 -18.28 -18.80 3.76
N VAL A 690 -18.23 -18.08 2.64
CA VAL A 690 -18.38 -18.67 1.29
C VAL A 690 -17.19 -19.58 0.95
N ASN A 691 -15.96 -19.19 1.31
CA ASN A 691 -14.77 -20.02 1.14
C ASN A 691 -14.81 -21.30 2.01
N GLU A 692 -15.32 -21.20 3.23
CA GLU A 692 -15.57 -22.36 4.10
C GLU A 692 -16.70 -23.25 3.55
N LEU A 693 -17.76 -22.66 3.03
CA LEU A 693 -18.88 -23.39 2.44
C LEU A 693 -18.45 -24.15 1.18
N ALA A 694 -17.64 -23.53 0.33
CA ALA A 694 -16.99 -24.19 -0.80
C ALA A 694 -16.07 -25.33 -0.37
N GLN A 695 -15.25 -25.12 0.67
CA GLN A 695 -14.41 -26.17 1.25
C GLN A 695 -15.25 -27.35 1.78
N ARG A 696 -16.34 -27.08 2.50
CA ARG A 696 -17.28 -28.11 2.98
C ARG A 696 -17.97 -28.87 1.84
N VAL A 697 -18.21 -28.23 0.68
CA VAL A 697 -18.70 -28.91 -0.54
C VAL A 697 -17.63 -29.85 -1.09
N ILE A 698 -16.39 -29.36 -1.23
CA ILE A 698 -15.23 -30.11 -1.74
C ILE A 698 -14.97 -31.35 -0.88
N ASP A 699 -14.81 -31.17 0.43
CA ASP A 699 -14.51 -32.22 1.41
C ASP A 699 -15.71 -33.14 1.71
N GLN A 700 -16.89 -32.83 1.14
CA GLN A 700 -18.17 -33.46 1.47
C GLN A 700 -18.47 -33.46 2.99
N GLU A 701 -18.05 -32.40 3.70
CA GLU A 701 -18.30 -32.30 5.14
C GLU A 701 -19.79 -31.99 5.40
N ARG A 702 -20.42 -32.86 6.21
CA ARG A 702 -21.82 -32.74 6.65
C ARG A 702 -22.78 -32.36 5.50
N PRO A 703 -22.88 -33.20 4.45
CA PRO A 703 -23.40 -32.80 3.15
C PRO A 703 -24.80 -32.16 3.22
N LEU A 704 -25.69 -32.72 4.04
CA LEU A 704 -27.06 -32.19 4.23
C LEU A 704 -27.10 -30.78 4.85
N SER A 705 -26.25 -30.46 5.83
CA SER A 705 -26.21 -29.10 6.38
C SER A 705 -25.53 -28.14 5.41
N THR A 706 -24.47 -28.57 4.73
CA THR A 706 -23.77 -27.76 3.72
C THR A 706 -24.69 -27.40 2.55
N LEU A 707 -25.54 -28.32 2.10
CA LEU A 707 -26.62 -28.03 1.13
C LEU A 707 -27.68 -27.10 1.71
N THR A 708 -28.07 -27.27 2.98
CA THR A 708 -29.03 -26.38 3.66
C THR A 708 -28.50 -24.95 3.75
N ASP A 709 -27.21 -24.78 4.03
CA ASP A 709 -26.53 -23.48 4.11
C ASP A 709 -26.46 -22.82 2.71
N LEU A 710 -26.07 -23.59 1.67
CA LEU A 710 -26.10 -23.14 0.27
C LEU A 710 -27.49 -22.66 -0.16
N GLU A 711 -28.53 -23.46 0.09
CA GLU A 711 -29.91 -23.11 -0.27
C GLU A 711 -30.43 -21.92 0.55
N THR A 712 -30.05 -21.82 1.83
CA THR A 712 -30.42 -20.68 2.69
C THR A 712 -29.79 -19.39 2.18
N LEU A 713 -28.51 -19.41 1.81
CA LEU A 713 -27.83 -18.23 1.26
C LEU A 713 -28.42 -17.86 -0.11
N LEU A 714 -28.50 -18.81 -1.06
CA LEU A 714 -29.08 -18.59 -2.39
C LEU A 714 -30.51 -18.02 -2.37
N SER A 715 -31.35 -18.48 -1.43
CA SER A 715 -32.76 -18.06 -1.32
C SER A 715 -32.98 -16.69 -0.69
N ARG A 716 -31.92 -16.09 -0.12
CA ARG A 716 -31.97 -14.82 0.60
C ARG A 716 -31.04 -13.75 0.04
N LEU A 717 -30.09 -14.09 -0.85
CA LEU A 717 -29.36 -13.09 -1.64
C LEU A 717 -30.35 -12.20 -2.41
N PRO A 718 -30.27 -10.86 -2.30
CA PRO A 718 -31.16 -9.93 -3.00
C PRO A 718 -30.91 -9.96 -4.52
N ASP A 719 -31.92 -9.58 -5.30
CA ASP A 719 -31.81 -9.48 -6.76
C ASP A 719 -31.05 -8.20 -7.16
N ASP A 720 -29.75 -8.17 -6.89
CA ASP A 720 -28.84 -7.05 -7.10
C ASP A 720 -27.62 -7.46 -7.96
N ALA A 721 -27.20 -6.58 -8.87
CA ALA A 721 -26.08 -6.82 -9.78
C ALA A 721 -24.74 -7.05 -9.05
N GLU A 722 -24.53 -6.45 -7.87
CA GLU A 722 -23.31 -6.64 -7.08
C GLU A 722 -23.17 -8.07 -6.52
N VAL A 723 -24.29 -8.76 -6.23
CA VAL A 723 -24.25 -10.15 -5.70
C VAL A 723 -24.43 -11.24 -6.76
N GLU A 724 -24.74 -10.91 -8.01
CA GLU A 724 -24.83 -11.91 -9.08
C GLU A 724 -23.55 -12.76 -9.24
N PRO A 725 -22.31 -12.23 -9.17
CA PRO A 725 -21.10 -13.05 -9.17
C PRO A 725 -21.09 -14.14 -8.08
N LEU A 726 -21.55 -13.81 -6.87
CA LEU A 726 -21.71 -14.76 -5.77
C LEU A 726 -22.85 -15.75 -6.03
N ARG A 727 -24.00 -15.28 -6.55
CA ARG A 727 -25.13 -16.15 -6.89
C ARG A 727 -24.69 -17.23 -7.87
N HIS A 728 -23.93 -16.86 -8.90
CA HIS A 728 -23.36 -17.81 -9.87
C HIS A 728 -22.41 -18.83 -9.21
N GLN A 729 -21.57 -18.39 -8.27
CA GLN A 729 -20.69 -19.27 -7.50
C GLN A 729 -21.48 -20.31 -6.69
N LEU A 730 -22.49 -19.86 -5.92
CA LEU A 730 -23.28 -20.75 -5.08
C LEU A 730 -24.14 -21.72 -5.90
N LEU A 731 -24.63 -21.29 -7.08
CA LEU A 731 -25.30 -22.17 -8.04
C LEU A 731 -24.36 -23.25 -8.58
N PHE A 732 -23.10 -22.91 -8.90
CA PHE A 732 -22.09 -23.89 -9.29
C PHE A 732 -21.80 -24.87 -8.15
N LEU A 733 -21.50 -24.37 -6.95
CA LEU A 733 -21.20 -25.18 -5.76
C LEU A 733 -22.35 -26.14 -5.41
N ARG A 734 -23.61 -25.73 -5.64
CA ARG A 734 -24.77 -26.62 -5.50
C ARG A 734 -24.78 -27.74 -6.53
N GLY A 735 -24.48 -27.47 -7.80
CA GLY A 735 -24.31 -28.52 -8.82
C GLY A 735 -23.18 -29.48 -8.48
N TYR A 736 -22.03 -28.94 -8.05
CA TYR A 736 -20.85 -29.70 -7.68
C TYR A 736 -21.06 -30.56 -6.43
N HIS A 737 -21.82 -30.06 -5.44
CA HIS A 737 -22.25 -30.84 -4.28
C HIS A 737 -23.01 -32.11 -4.68
N TYR A 738 -23.95 -32.01 -5.63
CA TYR A 738 -24.71 -33.16 -6.13
C TYR A 738 -23.83 -34.10 -6.97
N GLU A 739 -22.89 -33.58 -7.76
CA GLU A 739 -21.92 -34.39 -8.51
C GLU A 739 -21.02 -35.23 -7.59
N LEU A 740 -20.51 -34.63 -6.52
CA LEU A 740 -19.71 -35.31 -5.51
C LEU A 740 -20.55 -36.32 -4.70
N SER A 741 -21.84 -36.04 -4.50
CA SER A 741 -22.80 -36.95 -3.85
C SER A 741 -23.25 -38.13 -4.75
N GLY A 742 -22.91 -38.12 -6.05
CA GLY A 742 -23.36 -39.12 -7.02
C GLY A 742 -24.79 -38.93 -7.54
N GLU A 743 -25.38 -37.75 -7.36
CA GLU A 743 -26.70 -37.39 -7.90
C GLU A 743 -26.57 -36.73 -9.28
N GLU A 744 -26.12 -37.51 -10.27
CA GLU A 744 -25.72 -37.01 -11.60
C GLU A 744 -26.81 -36.21 -12.32
N GLU A 745 -28.06 -36.70 -12.34
CA GLU A 745 -29.20 -36.00 -12.97
C GLU A 745 -29.46 -34.64 -12.30
N THR A 746 -29.33 -34.56 -10.97
CA THR A 746 -29.52 -33.33 -10.18
C THR A 746 -28.38 -32.34 -10.47
N ALA A 747 -27.13 -32.82 -10.51
CA ALA A 747 -25.95 -32.01 -10.83
C ALA A 747 -26.04 -31.39 -12.23
N VAL A 748 -26.36 -32.21 -13.24
CA VAL A 748 -26.57 -31.75 -14.63
C VAL A 748 -27.68 -30.70 -14.70
N SER A 749 -28.79 -30.90 -13.99
CA SER A 749 -29.88 -29.92 -13.93
C SER A 749 -29.43 -28.57 -13.36
N HIS A 750 -28.54 -28.56 -12.36
CA HIS A 750 -28.02 -27.31 -11.79
C HIS A 750 -27.00 -26.63 -12.70
N TYR A 751 -26.07 -27.38 -13.28
CA TYR A 751 -25.09 -26.83 -14.25
C TYR A 751 -25.77 -26.23 -15.47
N THR A 752 -26.73 -26.94 -16.08
CA THR A 752 -27.49 -26.42 -17.23
C THR A 752 -28.34 -25.20 -16.85
N THR A 753 -28.91 -25.15 -15.65
CA THR A 753 -29.64 -23.96 -15.16
C THR A 753 -28.72 -22.75 -15.04
N LEU A 754 -27.54 -22.90 -14.41
CA LEU A 754 -26.55 -21.84 -14.27
C LEU A 754 -26.10 -21.30 -15.64
N ILE A 755 -25.78 -22.18 -16.58
CA ILE A 755 -25.39 -21.82 -17.95
C ILE A 755 -26.50 -21.03 -18.67
N GLN A 756 -27.77 -21.37 -18.46
CA GLN A 756 -28.90 -20.65 -19.06
C GLN A 756 -29.15 -19.28 -18.44
N GLN A 757 -28.94 -19.17 -17.13
CA GLN A 757 -29.15 -17.92 -16.39
C GLN A 757 -28.02 -16.91 -16.62
N ALA A 758 -26.78 -17.39 -16.71
CA ALA A 758 -25.59 -16.57 -16.68
C ALA A 758 -24.49 -17.07 -17.63
N PRO A 759 -24.72 -17.14 -18.96
CA PRO A 759 -23.78 -17.75 -19.90
C PRO A 759 -22.38 -17.13 -19.87
N ASP A 760 -22.27 -15.82 -19.61
CA ASP A 760 -21.01 -15.08 -19.59
C ASP A 760 -20.29 -15.09 -18.22
N SER A 761 -20.87 -15.79 -17.23
CA SER A 761 -20.29 -15.99 -15.90
C SER A 761 -19.17 -17.03 -15.94
N PRO A 762 -18.00 -16.78 -15.32
CA PRO A 762 -16.91 -17.78 -15.23
C PRO A 762 -17.38 -19.12 -14.64
N TRP A 763 -18.38 -19.11 -13.74
CA TRP A 763 -18.94 -20.32 -13.14
C TRP A 763 -19.72 -21.19 -14.13
N SER A 764 -20.33 -20.56 -15.14
CA SER A 764 -20.99 -21.25 -16.25
C SER A 764 -20.00 -21.93 -17.20
N TRP A 765 -18.76 -21.45 -17.27
CA TRP A 765 -17.71 -22.06 -18.10
C TRP A 765 -17.19 -23.33 -17.45
N LEU A 766 -16.96 -23.28 -16.13
CA LEU A 766 -16.65 -24.47 -15.33
C LEU A 766 -17.82 -25.47 -15.38
N ALA A 767 -19.07 -25.01 -15.24
CA ALA A 767 -20.25 -25.86 -15.41
C ALA A 767 -20.35 -26.49 -16.82
N TRP A 768 -19.98 -25.76 -17.88
CA TRP A 768 -19.95 -26.29 -19.25
C TRP A 768 -18.97 -27.45 -19.39
N ALA A 769 -17.77 -27.32 -18.83
CA ALA A 769 -16.74 -28.35 -18.88
C ALA A 769 -17.09 -29.61 -18.05
N ARG A 770 -18.02 -29.51 -17.09
CA ARG A 770 -18.61 -30.67 -16.40
C ARG A 770 -19.59 -31.47 -17.26
N LEU A 771 -19.99 -30.96 -18.43
CA LEU A 771 -21.08 -31.52 -19.23
C LEU A 771 -20.60 -32.04 -20.60
N LYS A 772 -21.19 -33.16 -21.03
CA LYS A 772 -21.12 -33.61 -22.42
C LYS A 772 -22.52 -33.99 -22.95
N PRO A 773 -22.75 -33.92 -24.26
CA PRO A 773 -23.96 -34.46 -24.87
C PRO A 773 -24.13 -35.97 -24.57
N GLU A 774 -25.37 -36.43 -24.45
CA GLU A 774 -25.68 -37.86 -24.24
C GLU A 774 -25.35 -38.78 -25.42
#